data_AF-A0A0U1LX47-F1
#
_entry.id   AF-A0A0U1LX47-F1
#
_cell.length_a   1.000
_cell.length_b   1.000
_cell.length_c   1.000
_cell.angle_alpha   90.00
_cell.angle_beta   90.00
_cell.angle_gamma   90.00
#
_symmetry.space_group_name_H-M   'P 1'
#
loop_
_entity.id
_entity.type
_entity.pdbx_description
1 polymer ?
#
loop_
_entity_poly.entity_id
_entity_poly.type
_entity_poly.pdbx_seq_one_letter_code
_entity_poly.pdbx_strand_id
1 'polypeptide(L)'
;MKELAMFKYVEWQDLYKTERPYQILSALPEEYPDARSSNLIFHDGPRQEVEDVRGQESKFLLDEHGFQYISHASGLSPVDLKNKSLVETRYFDECENILRDHLDDVCQVVFFDWRLRDTDSLNSNGASINLNDPTTRLPPARFVHVDQAPEGVLTRLEKKLGDKMNETLSSSARVRVVNLWRPINGPVKNWPLAVCDSTTMDTEKLLVTDQVRQAYAGVSLYAMYHDKMKWYFMNEQNNDEVLLIKQFDTLDVPARNTANRSFEHHKLVHFIKLAMPSEEIVHDTSRSAKHRCFPDMSDEMWQRSWASQKGRLKGRRYRDLIPQLDSNLSGFQACVKQLSDQYGEKSVSKHLLAFEPYLAHLDSFSRCVSTMVQSNPQVAALVWGGTQILIVCATKFIRILDTISNMLRDLTRPLARMQNALQYYPTNDELKEPMKGLYDEYTSFCIDAVIVLKKWPLYNLIRISWSVVDQSFEKSKKKIDAYVEQFLVEWEHLYRQELLQGARYLQQSLPHTEITVKSAKKVFGNVSPKNIYFTGRQNFLDNMISHLCDRHPLILLYCIIHGIGGLGKTHTALEFAYQARDHFHNIFWLQASSGNELAKAFAQIAQDKLPKDIAQLQDQSRVIEMVRRWLNETDQRCLIIFDNAENLRTILAYWPANPQISIIVTTQRSEFLHIGSSEGRLNVHLLPLNQQEGAALLLKFLQSHPDCRLHGWDDSHNQEAETISTMVAGLPLGLAHVAGFVEALRGLLARRLLEQNTPREQGAKVTYSLHRSLQMNVLHRLDSDATARQKIFEHVLDVIQNTIPDRSKFYLPAPEHWAVWDECLPHVLSLYNIFEGSDPPISGSFKFAVLLQGAGQYMWERSMNLEGPKLLQAAEKILDRIDFPVTDGFRADLYTPIGLMMHFNGITFRAQGVGYLRKALEVRRQMLPSTDNGIKLNNAGASSQITGQDSVFIYWIAKMDLGWALLQSERFEEAGEICEQCFQWYKSQEATEEKLPFQYAKYYHNSSYVLMSRGQRFDAIKAAKRALDLCGSLISPTSQHGFMYRFTLGCHYLISGETWKALQVHQDILQDREKTLGPTNPETLDSQYIVAVTFQKMGQGDQAISILRSALSRASITKWAPEHIARAKYRLCLLLQTEDPEESKALKDESQHILATLRHLIPDEVLEESLKPSEEQVLNLADNENETQVYSEDQNLVLFDYMSSIWAGRTTGALCKKQQDEKSQGP
;
A
#
# COMPACT_ATOMS: atom_id res chain seq x y z
N MET A 1 -24.53 -30.45 27.81
CA MET A 1 -24.49 -29.30 28.75
C MET A 1 -25.30 -28.17 28.12
N LYS A 2 -25.99 -27.31 28.87
CA LYS A 2 -26.71 -26.16 28.29
C LYS A 2 -26.26 -24.86 28.95
N GLU A 3 -26.07 -23.82 28.16
CA GLU A 3 -25.64 -22.50 28.59
C GLU A 3 -26.65 -21.44 28.16
N LEU A 4 -26.86 -20.39 28.97
CA LEU A 4 -27.62 -19.22 28.56
C LEU A 4 -26.71 -18.17 27.93
N ALA A 5 -26.86 -17.93 26.63
CA ALA A 5 -26.14 -16.90 25.90
C ALA A 5 -27.09 -15.79 25.42
N MET A 6 -26.56 -14.58 25.26
CA MET A 6 -27.28 -13.44 24.68
C MET A 6 -26.76 -13.18 23.27
N PHE A 7 -27.65 -13.18 22.30
CA PHE A 7 -27.31 -12.90 20.91
C PHE A 7 -27.95 -11.58 20.46
N LYS A 8 -27.22 -10.83 19.64
CA LYS A 8 -27.69 -9.65 18.90
C LYS A 8 -28.32 -10.04 17.57
N TYR A 9 -29.55 -9.61 17.40
CA TYR A 9 -30.39 -9.82 16.21
C TYR A 9 -30.63 -8.50 15.51
N VAL A 10 -30.94 -8.56 14.21
CA VAL A 10 -31.36 -7.36 13.48
C VAL A 10 -32.80 -7.02 13.83
N GLU A 11 -33.13 -5.74 13.86
CA GLU A 11 -34.49 -5.23 14.07
C GLU A 11 -35.10 -4.79 12.74
N TRP A 12 -36.37 -5.13 12.51
CA TRP A 12 -37.10 -4.62 11.35
C TRP A 12 -37.30 -3.11 11.46
N GLN A 13 -37.00 -2.38 10.39
CA GLN A 13 -37.24 -0.95 10.28
C GLN A 13 -38.22 -0.66 9.13
N ASP A 14 -39.15 0.27 9.33
CA ASP A 14 -40.07 0.70 8.26
C ASP A 14 -39.33 1.27 7.04
N LEU A 15 -38.12 1.81 7.26
CA LEU A 15 -37.21 2.26 6.22
C LEU A 15 -36.94 1.18 5.16
N TYR A 16 -36.96 -0.11 5.54
CA TYR A 16 -36.68 -1.24 4.63
C TYR A 16 -37.75 -1.44 3.55
N LYS A 17 -38.91 -0.78 3.67
CA LYS A 17 -39.94 -0.75 2.62
C LYS A 17 -39.55 0.16 1.44
N THR A 18 -38.70 1.15 1.69
CA THR A 18 -38.30 2.16 0.70
C THR A 18 -36.82 2.13 0.36
N GLU A 19 -35.98 1.61 1.25
CA GLU A 19 -34.53 1.53 1.10
C GLU A 19 -34.04 0.14 1.52
N ARG A 20 -33.33 -0.57 0.63
CA ARG A 20 -32.85 -1.93 0.91
C ARG A 20 -31.83 -1.93 2.07
N PRO A 21 -31.85 -2.94 2.96
CA PRO A 21 -30.85 -3.05 4.03
C PRO A 21 -29.43 -3.20 3.48
N TYR A 22 -28.46 -2.46 4.01
CA TYR A 22 -27.07 -2.50 3.57
C TYR A 22 -26.06 -2.27 4.70
N GLN A 23 -24.83 -2.72 4.46
CA GLN A 23 -23.65 -2.46 5.24
C GLN A 23 -22.45 -2.24 4.30
N ILE A 24 -21.82 -1.08 4.41
CA ILE A 24 -20.63 -0.68 3.67
C ILE A 24 -19.41 -1.01 4.52
N LEU A 25 -18.59 -1.92 4.01
CA LEU A 25 -17.43 -2.46 4.71
C LEU A 25 -16.10 -1.83 4.27
N SER A 26 -16.15 -0.82 3.40
CA SER A 26 -14.99 -0.03 2.93
C SER A 26 -15.10 1.41 3.42
N ALA A 27 -13.97 2.10 3.57
CA ALA A 27 -13.98 3.51 3.93
C ALA A 27 -14.68 4.33 2.84
N LEU A 28 -15.73 5.07 3.23
CA LEU A 28 -16.39 6.02 2.35
C LEU A 28 -15.53 7.29 2.23
N PRO A 29 -15.24 7.77 1.01
CA PRO A 29 -14.59 9.07 0.84
C PRO A 29 -15.44 10.19 1.45
N GLU A 30 -14.81 11.19 2.05
CA GLU A 30 -15.45 12.32 2.73
C GLU A 30 -16.40 13.15 1.82
N GLU A 31 -16.33 12.93 0.52
CA GLU A 31 -17.04 13.68 -0.52
C GLU A 31 -18.46 13.12 -0.83
N TYR A 32 -18.83 11.96 -0.25
CA TYR A 32 -20.14 11.33 -0.50
C TYR A 32 -21.26 12.00 0.32
N PRO A 33 -22.41 12.36 -0.29
CA PRO A 33 -23.49 13.10 0.40
C PRO A 33 -24.18 12.31 1.53
N ASP A 34 -24.19 10.98 1.44
CA ASP A 34 -24.72 10.08 2.47
C ASP A 34 -23.55 9.31 3.10
N ALA A 35 -23.23 9.67 4.34
CA ALA A 35 -22.12 9.10 5.10
C ALA A 35 -22.51 7.83 5.90
N ARG A 36 -23.74 7.32 5.75
CA ARG A 36 -24.17 6.11 6.45
C ARG A 36 -23.37 4.91 5.95
N SER A 37 -22.58 4.31 6.84
CA SER A 37 -21.89 3.04 6.58
C SER A 37 -22.80 1.82 6.75
N SER A 38 -24.02 1.99 7.26
CA SER A 38 -25.08 0.97 7.30
C SER A 38 -26.42 1.62 7.66
N ASN A 39 -27.52 0.99 7.25
CA ASN A 39 -28.88 1.30 7.73
C ASN A 39 -29.46 0.18 8.63
N LEU A 40 -28.61 -0.73 9.13
CA LEU A 40 -28.99 -1.83 10.01
C LEU A 40 -29.01 -1.39 11.47
N ILE A 41 -30.02 -1.85 12.21
CA ILE A 41 -30.11 -1.68 13.66
C ILE A 41 -30.11 -3.06 14.32
N PHE A 42 -29.23 -3.26 15.29
CA PHE A 42 -29.11 -4.51 16.04
C PHE A 42 -29.49 -4.29 17.50
N HIS A 43 -30.24 -5.22 18.08
CA HIS A 43 -30.60 -5.23 19.50
C HIS A 43 -30.16 -6.54 20.16
N ASP A 44 -29.95 -6.50 21.48
CA ASP A 44 -29.75 -7.70 22.26
C ASP A 44 -31.08 -8.46 22.40
N GLY A 45 -31.10 -9.71 21.92
CA GLY A 45 -32.22 -10.63 22.12
C GLY A 45 -32.28 -11.17 23.56
N PRO A 46 -33.35 -11.89 23.92
CA PRO A 46 -33.42 -12.55 25.22
C PRO A 46 -32.33 -13.60 25.37
N ARG A 47 -32.03 -13.99 26.62
CA ARG A 47 -31.10 -15.09 26.88
C ARG A 47 -31.69 -16.39 26.34
N GLN A 48 -30.93 -17.07 25.49
CA GLN A 48 -31.32 -18.33 24.85
C GLN A 48 -30.43 -19.47 25.32
N GLU A 49 -31.01 -20.66 25.43
CA GLU A 49 -30.25 -21.87 25.68
C GLU A 49 -29.42 -22.24 24.44
N VAL A 50 -28.13 -22.44 24.65
CA VAL A 50 -27.15 -22.96 23.69
C VAL A 50 -26.68 -24.31 24.22
N GLU A 51 -26.93 -25.38 23.48
CA GLU A 51 -26.63 -26.73 23.89
C GLU A 51 -25.25 -27.19 23.38
N ASP A 52 -24.45 -27.74 24.28
CA ASP A 52 -23.15 -28.33 23.98
C ASP A 52 -23.34 -29.68 23.29
N VAL A 53 -22.78 -29.82 22.08
CA VAL A 53 -22.91 -31.01 21.23
C VAL A 53 -22.00 -32.16 21.64
N ARG A 54 -21.09 -31.96 22.61
CA ARG A 54 -20.15 -32.99 23.05
C ARG A 54 -20.82 -34.33 23.37
N GLY A 55 -20.33 -35.41 22.76
CA GLY A 55 -20.88 -36.76 22.87
C GLY A 55 -22.15 -37.02 22.06
N GLN A 56 -22.60 -36.04 21.27
CA GLN A 56 -23.77 -36.09 20.39
C GLN A 56 -23.45 -35.60 18.98
N GLU A 57 -22.17 -35.50 18.63
CA GLU A 57 -21.68 -34.91 17.38
C GLU A 57 -22.29 -35.59 16.15
N SER A 58 -22.41 -36.92 16.18
CA SER A 58 -22.94 -37.73 15.09
C SER A 58 -24.44 -37.56 14.83
N LYS A 59 -25.18 -36.84 15.70
CA LYS A 59 -26.61 -36.55 15.50
C LYS A 59 -26.86 -35.43 14.50
N PHE A 60 -25.88 -34.54 14.31
CA PHE A 60 -26.05 -33.34 13.51
C PHE A 60 -25.49 -33.56 12.11
N LEU A 61 -26.39 -33.63 11.14
CA LEU A 61 -26.09 -33.84 9.71
C LEU A 61 -26.40 -32.59 8.91
N LEU A 62 -25.61 -32.33 7.86
CA LEU A 62 -25.68 -31.09 7.09
C LEU A 62 -27.03 -30.90 6.35
N ASP A 63 -27.65 -31.98 5.85
CA ASP A 63 -28.96 -31.94 5.15
C ASP A 63 -30.16 -31.89 6.10
N GLU A 64 -30.00 -32.36 7.33
CA GLU A 64 -31.09 -32.42 8.32
C GLU A 64 -31.11 -31.22 9.26
N HIS A 65 -29.94 -30.75 9.71
CA HIS A 65 -29.81 -29.73 10.76
C HIS A 65 -29.08 -28.47 10.28
N GLY A 66 -28.37 -28.55 9.14
CA GLY A 66 -27.66 -27.42 8.53
C GLY A 66 -26.19 -27.28 8.95
N PHE A 67 -25.75 -28.06 9.94
CA PHE A 67 -24.35 -28.10 10.36
C PHE A 67 -23.93 -29.53 10.72
N GLN A 68 -22.62 -29.79 10.70
CA GLN A 68 -22.03 -31.08 11.04
C GLN A 68 -20.62 -30.88 11.61
N TYR A 69 -20.29 -31.61 12.67
CA TYR A 69 -18.93 -31.67 13.22
C TYR A 69 -18.21 -32.90 12.69
N ILE A 70 -16.95 -32.74 12.29
CA ILE A 70 -16.11 -33.80 11.75
C ILE A 70 -14.75 -33.80 12.47
N SER A 71 -14.17 -34.98 12.64
CA SER A 71 -12.81 -35.12 13.13
C SER A 71 -11.86 -35.25 11.94
N HIS A 72 -10.96 -34.29 11.80
CA HIS A 72 -9.96 -34.26 10.74
C HIS A 72 -8.71 -33.53 11.25
N ALA A 73 -7.59 -34.23 11.46
CA ALA A 73 -6.32 -33.59 11.77
C ALA A 73 -5.68 -33.00 10.50
N SER A 74 -5.31 -31.72 10.51
CA SER A 74 -4.63 -31.10 9.36
C SER A 74 -3.18 -31.54 9.26
N GLY A 75 -2.68 -31.70 8.04
CA GLY A 75 -1.26 -31.91 7.77
C GLY A 75 -0.41 -30.64 7.93
N LEU A 76 -1.04 -29.48 8.15
CA LEU A 76 -0.41 -28.19 8.30
C LEU A 76 -0.36 -27.76 9.78
N SER A 77 0.72 -27.11 10.19
CA SER A 77 0.84 -26.58 11.55
C SER A 77 -0.02 -25.33 11.75
N PRO A 78 -0.32 -24.93 13.00
CA PRO A 78 -1.00 -23.65 13.29
C PRO A 78 -0.33 -22.40 12.71
N VAL A 79 0.97 -22.46 12.44
CA VAL A 79 1.71 -21.38 11.79
C VAL A 79 1.48 -21.39 10.28
N ASP A 80 1.47 -22.58 9.67
CA ASP A 80 1.22 -22.76 8.24
C ASP A 80 -0.21 -22.34 7.85
N LEU A 81 -1.20 -22.63 8.70
CA LEU A 81 -2.59 -22.19 8.51
C LEU A 81 -2.80 -20.67 8.62
N LYS A 82 -1.75 -19.90 8.92
CA LYS A 82 -1.75 -18.43 8.87
C LYS A 82 -1.03 -17.89 7.63
N ASN A 83 -0.40 -18.76 6.84
CA ASN A 83 0.30 -18.40 5.62
C ASN A 83 -0.64 -18.55 4.42
N LYS A 84 -0.92 -17.44 3.73
CA LYS A 84 -1.83 -17.40 2.58
C LYS A 84 -1.50 -18.43 1.50
N SER A 85 -0.23 -18.55 1.14
CA SER A 85 0.20 -19.46 0.07
C SER A 85 -0.05 -20.92 0.46
N LEU A 86 0.29 -21.32 1.67
CA LEU A 86 0.07 -22.71 2.13
C LEU A 86 -1.41 -23.04 2.29
N VAL A 87 -2.23 -22.07 2.70
CA VAL A 87 -3.68 -22.23 2.74
C VAL A 87 -4.22 -22.47 1.33
N GLU A 88 -3.86 -21.62 0.37
CA GLU A 88 -4.40 -21.68 -1.00
C GLU A 88 -3.83 -22.84 -1.84
N THR A 89 -2.63 -23.34 -1.53
CA THR A 89 -1.97 -24.42 -2.31
C THR A 89 -2.01 -25.80 -1.68
N ARG A 90 -2.34 -25.92 -0.38
CA ARG A 90 -2.39 -27.21 0.32
C ARG A 90 -3.62 -27.40 1.18
N TYR A 91 -4.02 -26.37 1.93
CA TYR A 91 -5.20 -26.50 2.79
C TYR A 91 -6.50 -26.53 1.97
N PHE A 92 -6.55 -25.88 0.80
CA PHE A 92 -7.69 -25.98 -0.11
C PHE A 92 -7.89 -27.41 -0.62
N ASP A 93 -6.81 -28.13 -0.96
CA ASP A 93 -6.89 -29.55 -1.32
C ASP A 93 -7.41 -30.39 -0.14
N GLU A 94 -6.93 -30.11 1.09
CA GLU A 94 -7.44 -30.74 2.31
C GLU A 94 -8.94 -30.47 2.50
N CYS A 95 -9.39 -29.22 2.31
CA CYS A 95 -10.79 -28.83 2.41
C CYS A 95 -11.65 -29.47 1.31
N GLU A 96 -11.14 -29.59 0.08
CA GLU A 96 -11.85 -30.24 -1.01
C GLU A 96 -12.06 -31.72 -0.71
N ASN A 97 -11.05 -32.41 -0.20
CA ASN A 97 -11.17 -33.81 0.22
C ASN A 97 -12.19 -33.96 1.34
N ILE A 98 -12.14 -33.09 2.37
CA ILE A 98 -13.13 -33.08 3.44
C ILE A 98 -14.56 -32.97 2.88
N LEU A 99 -14.79 -32.06 1.93
CA LEU A 99 -16.10 -31.86 1.32
C LEU A 99 -16.52 -33.05 0.46
N ARG A 100 -15.61 -33.66 -0.31
CA ARG A 100 -15.90 -34.85 -1.13
C ARG A 100 -16.19 -36.09 -0.29
N ASP A 101 -15.57 -36.21 0.88
CA ASP A 101 -15.76 -37.34 1.79
C ASP A 101 -17.08 -37.26 2.57
N HIS A 102 -17.60 -36.05 2.81
CA HIS A 102 -18.77 -35.82 3.66
C HIS A 102 -20.02 -35.33 2.91
N LEU A 103 -19.91 -35.08 1.59
CA LEU A 103 -21.03 -34.68 0.75
C LEU A 103 -21.18 -35.65 -0.42
N ASP A 104 -22.40 -36.11 -0.65
CA ASP A 104 -22.70 -37.00 -1.77
C ASP A 104 -22.60 -36.26 -3.12
N ASP A 105 -22.14 -36.98 -4.14
CA ASP A 105 -22.17 -36.58 -5.56
C ASP A 105 -21.49 -35.24 -5.88
N VAL A 106 -20.37 -34.92 -5.21
CA VAL A 106 -19.59 -33.70 -5.49
C VAL A 106 -18.86 -33.82 -6.83
N CYS A 107 -19.40 -33.16 -7.87
CA CYS A 107 -18.72 -33.06 -9.16
C CYS A 107 -17.58 -32.02 -9.15
N GLN A 108 -17.78 -30.89 -8.47
CA GLN A 108 -16.83 -29.77 -8.45
C GLN A 108 -16.90 -29.01 -7.12
N VAL A 109 -15.74 -28.58 -6.63
CA VAL A 109 -15.60 -27.66 -5.49
C VAL A 109 -14.99 -26.35 -5.96
N VAL A 110 -15.52 -25.22 -5.48
CA VAL A 110 -15.04 -23.88 -5.84
C VAL A 110 -14.83 -23.05 -4.57
N PHE A 111 -13.58 -22.70 -4.28
CA PHE A 111 -13.24 -21.81 -3.18
C PHE A 111 -13.34 -20.34 -3.62
N PHE A 112 -14.13 -19.54 -2.89
CA PHE A 112 -14.33 -18.12 -3.21
C PHE A 112 -13.88 -17.14 -2.13
N ASP A 113 -13.80 -17.56 -0.86
CA ASP A 113 -13.28 -16.72 0.22
C ASP A 113 -12.76 -17.54 1.40
N TRP A 114 -11.81 -17.01 2.17
CA TRP A 114 -11.36 -17.53 3.47
C TRP A 114 -10.91 -16.40 4.40
N ARG A 115 -11.05 -16.58 5.72
CA ARG A 115 -10.73 -15.53 6.72
C ARG A 115 -10.15 -16.09 8.02
N LEU A 116 -9.22 -15.35 8.61
CA LEU A 116 -8.74 -15.56 9.97
C LEU A 116 -9.54 -14.74 10.99
N ARG A 117 -9.84 -15.32 12.16
CA ARG A 117 -10.49 -14.61 13.28
C ARG A 117 -9.71 -14.76 14.59
N ASP A 118 -9.62 -13.70 15.37
CA ASP A 118 -9.04 -13.72 16.73
C ASP A 118 -9.71 -12.71 17.68
N THR A 119 -9.44 -12.84 18.99
CA THR A 119 -10.00 -11.94 20.01
C THR A 119 -9.18 -10.68 20.24
N ASP A 120 -7.92 -10.63 19.82
CA ASP A 120 -7.08 -9.44 19.96
C ASP A 120 -7.62 -8.30 19.09
N SER A 121 -8.22 -8.64 17.95
CA SER A 121 -8.91 -7.73 17.03
C SER A 121 -10.18 -7.10 17.61
N LEU A 122 -10.62 -7.48 18.82
CA LEU A 122 -11.71 -6.80 19.54
C LEU A 122 -11.31 -5.39 20.01
N ASN A 123 -10.01 -5.11 20.16
CA ASN A 123 -9.49 -3.84 20.70
C ASN A 123 -9.05 -2.83 19.63
N SER A 124 -9.04 -3.22 18.35
CA SER A 124 -8.70 -2.34 17.22
C SER A 124 -9.87 -1.41 16.88
N ASN A 125 -10.00 -0.33 17.66
CA ASN A 125 -10.94 0.75 17.37
C ASN A 125 -10.50 1.53 16.11
N GLY A 126 -11.08 1.20 14.95
CA GLY A 126 -11.10 2.08 13.79
C GLY A 126 -9.89 2.03 12.83
N ALA A 127 -9.02 1.03 12.92
CA ALA A 127 -8.06 0.78 11.83
C ALA A 127 -8.83 0.31 10.58
N SER A 128 -8.49 0.81 9.39
CA SER A 128 -9.09 0.37 8.13
C SER A 128 -8.78 -1.11 7.89
N ILE A 129 -9.76 -1.98 8.13
CA ILE A 129 -9.62 -3.42 7.90
C ILE A 129 -9.64 -3.66 6.38
N ASN A 130 -8.52 -4.12 5.81
CA ASN A 130 -8.47 -4.49 4.40
C ASN A 130 -9.12 -5.86 4.16
N LEU A 131 -10.38 -5.83 3.75
CA LEU A 131 -11.17 -7.03 3.49
C LEU A 131 -10.82 -7.74 2.16
N ASN A 132 -9.90 -7.20 1.35
CA ASN A 132 -9.37 -7.87 0.16
C ASN A 132 -8.18 -8.80 0.48
N ASP A 133 -7.58 -8.66 1.66
CA ASP A 133 -6.53 -9.58 2.14
C ASP A 133 -7.14 -10.60 3.12
N PRO A 134 -7.21 -11.90 2.76
CA PRO A 134 -7.79 -12.93 3.61
C PRO A 134 -7.00 -13.21 4.89
N THR A 135 -5.73 -12.76 4.96
CA THR A 135 -4.88 -12.88 6.16
C THR A 135 -5.15 -11.82 7.21
N THR A 136 -5.89 -10.75 6.85
CA THR A 136 -6.34 -9.73 7.80
C THR A 136 -7.25 -10.38 8.84
N ARG A 137 -6.86 -10.27 10.11
CA ARG A 137 -7.59 -10.90 11.21
C ARG A 137 -8.85 -10.11 11.53
N LEU A 138 -9.96 -10.82 11.63
CA LEU A 138 -11.26 -10.26 11.97
C LEU A 138 -11.65 -10.60 13.42
N PRO A 139 -12.45 -9.77 14.10
CA PRO A 139 -13.02 -10.15 15.38
C PRO A 139 -13.94 -11.38 15.24
N PRO A 140 -14.31 -12.07 16.34
CA PRO A 140 -15.33 -13.11 16.32
C PRO A 140 -16.64 -12.59 15.72
N ALA A 141 -17.48 -13.44 15.15
CA ALA A 141 -18.72 -12.99 14.51
C ALA A 141 -19.75 -12.56 15.56
N ARG A 142 -20.08 -11.26 15.63
CA ARG A 142 -20.85 -10.65 16.73
C ARG A 142 -22.32 -10.41 16.43
N PHE A 143 -22.85 -10.88 15.30
CA PHE A 143 -24.24 -10.69 14.89
C PHE A 143 -24.79 -12.02 14.38
N VAL A 144 -26.07 -12.30 14.59
CA VAL A 144 -26.69 -13.53 14.08
C VAL A 144 -26.92 -13.39 12.59
N HIS A 145 -26.22 -14.19 11.79
CA HIS A 145 -26.21 -14.06 10.34
C HIS A 145 -26.07 -15.40 9.62
N VAL A 146 -26.45 -15.40 8.35
CA VAL A 146 -26.06 -16.37 7.32
C VAL A 146 -25.21 -15.59 6.31
N ASP A 147 -24.01 -16.09 6.01
CA ASP A 147 -23.02 -15.35 5.22
C ASP A 147 -23.47 -15.10 3.78
N GLN A 148 -24.29 -15.99 3.21
CA GLN A 148 -24.73 -15.90 1.82
C GLN A 148 -26.25 -15.96 1.71
N ALA A 149 -26.83 -14.97 1.04
CA ALA A 149 -28.21 -15.02 0.55
C ALA A 149 -28.29 -15.73 -0.82
N PRO A 150 -29.42 -16.34 -1.18
CA PRO A 150 -29.59 -17.04 -2.46
C PRO A 150 -29.15 -16.24 -3.69
N GLU A 151 -29.53 -14.96 -3.78
CA GLU A 151 -29.17 -14.11 -4.92
C GLU A 151 -27.65 -13.79 -4.97
N GLY A 152 -27.00 -13.68 -3.80
CA GLY A 152 -25.56 -13.46 -3.70
C GLY A 152 -24.74 -14.67 -4.16
N VAL A 153 -25.30 -15.88 -4.06
CA VAL A 153 -24.64 -17.11 -4.55
C VAL A 153 -24.53 -17.10 -6.06
N LEU A 154 -25.58 -16.68 -6.78
CA LEU A 154 -25.57 -16.62 -8.25
C LEU A 154 -24.50 -15.65 -8.75
N THR A 155 -24.45 -14.43 -8.20
CA THR A 155 -23.42 -13.44 -8.55
C THR A 155 -22.00 -13.95 -8.27
N ARG A 156 -21.80 -14.73 -7.21
CA ARG A 156 -20.50 -15.34 -6.90
C ARG A 156 -20.12 -16.44 -7.88
N LEU A 157 -21.09 -17.26 -8.31
CA LEU A 157 -20.88 -18.30 -9.31
C LEU A 157 -20.56 -17.69 -10.67
N GLU A 158 -21.33 -16.69 -11.13
CA GLU A 158 -21.04 -15.93 -12.35
C GLU A 158 -19.61 -15.38 -12.34
N LYS A 159 -19.21 -14.73 -11.25
CA LYS A 159 -17.86 -14.16 -11.10
C LYS A 159 -16.74 -15.21 -11.14
N LYS A 160 -16.99 -16.42 -10.64
CA LYS A 160 -15.97 -17.47 -10.52
C LYS A 160 -15.90 -18.40 -11.73
N LEU A 161 -17.04 -18.68 -12.36
CA LEU A 161 -17.16 -19.62 -13.48
C LEU A 161 -17.21 -18.91 -14.84
N GLY A 162 -17.61 -17.63 -14.88
CA GLY A 162 -17.69 -16.84 -16.12
C GLY A 162 -18.53 -17.55 -17.19
N ASP A 163 -18.01 -17.60 -18.42
CA ASP A 163 -18.66 -18.26 -19.57
C ASP A 163 -18.90 -19.75 -19.34
N LYS A 164 -18.09 -20.42 -18.49
CA LYS A 164 -18.26 -21.84 -18.14
C LYS A 164 -19.46 -22.10 -17.24
N MET A 165 -20.12 -21.06 -16.72
CA MET A 165 -21.27 -21.22 -15.84
C MET A 165 -22.39 -22.02 -16.54
N ASN A 166 -22.68 -21.74 -17.80
CA ASN A 166 -23.71 -22.45 -18.57
C ASN A 166 -23.30 -23.90 -18.92
N GLU A 167 -22.00 -24.16 -19.04
CA GLU A 167 -21.46 -25.52 -19.27
C GLU A 167 -21.46 -26.35 -17.99
N THR A 168 -21.24 -25.70 -16.83
CA THR A 168 -21.08 -26.33 -15.52
C THR A 168 -22.43 -26.54 -14.82
N LEU A 169 -23.35 -25.58 -14.95
CA LEU A 169 -24.68 -25.63 -14.36
C LEU A 169 -25.70 -26.16 -15.37
N SER A 170 -25.79 -27.49 -15.49
CA SER A 170 -26.97 -28.12 -16.11
C SER A 170 -28.23 -27.73 -15.32
N SER A 171 -29.40 -27.75 -15.96
CA SER A 171 -30.69 -27.49 -15.30
C SER A 171 -31.00 -28.47 -14.16
N SER A 172 -30.24 -29.56 -14.04
CA SER A 172 -30.31 -30.56 -12.97
C SER A 172 -29.21 -30.46 -11.90
N ALA A 173 -28.29 -29.49 -11.97
CA ALA A 173 -27.18 -29.39 -11.03
C ALA A 173 -27.62 -28.88 -9.64
N ARG A 174 -27.25 -29.61 -8.57
CA ARG A 174 -27.44 -29.16 -7.17
C ARG A 174 -26.27 -28.27 -6.74
N VAL A 175 -26.55 -27.02 -6.37
CA VAL A 175 -25.54 -26.07 -5.87
C VAL A 175 -25.67 -25.97 -4.35
N ARG A 176 -24.54 -26.14 -3.66
CA ARG A 176 -24.43 -25.99 -2.20
C ARG A 176 -23.33 -24.99 -1.85
N VAL A 177 -23.58 -24.14 -0.86
CA VAL A 177 -22.53 -23.29 -0.25
C VAL A 177 -22.34 -23.73 1.19
N VAL A 178 -21.11 -24.13 1.53
CA VAL A 178 -20.75 -24.67 2.84
C VAL A 178 -19.53 -23.93 3.37
N ASN A 179 -19.62 -23.42 4.59
CA ASN A 179 -18.47 -22.90 5.31
C ASN A 179 -17.78 -24.04 6.06
N LEU A 180 -16.45 -24.07 6.00
CA LEU A 180 -15.61 -24.96 6.80
C LEU A 180 -14.88 -24.13 7.86
N TRP A 181 -15.15 -24.40 9.13
CA TRP A 181 -14.57 -23.68 10.26
C TRP A 181 -13.69 -24.60 11.11
N ARG A 182 -12.45 -24.16 11.37
CA ARG A 182 -11.44 -24.91 12.13
C ARG A 182 -10.75 -24.02 13.16
N PRO A 183 -10.63 -24.43 14.43
CA PRO A 183 -9.70 -23.81 15.37
C PRO A 183 -8.24 -23.96 14.91
N ILE A 184 -7.48 -22.86 14.89
CA ILE A 184 -6.05 -22.90 14.58
C ILE A 184 -5.21 -23.02 15.85
N ASN A 185 -5.68 -22.43 16.95
CA ASN A 185 -5.00 -22.37 18.25
C ASN A 185 -5.94 -22.87 19.39
N GLY A 186 -6.59 -24.02 19.18
CA GLY A 186 -7.52 -24.64 20.12
C GLY A 186 -6.85 -25.25 21.37
N PRO A 187 -7.66 -25.69 22.36
CA PRO A 187 -9.13 -25.64 22.36
C PRO A 187 -9.72 -24.24 22.49
N VAL A 188 -10.85 -23.98 21.83
CA VAL A 188 -11.56 -22.69 21.89
C VAL A 188 -12.33 -22.56 23.21
N LYS A 189 -11.94 -21.59 24.05
CA LYS A 189 -12.45 -21.45 25.44
C LYS A 189 -13.32 -20.22 25.71
N ASN A 190 -13.18 -19.15 24.94
CA ASN A 190 -13.75 -17.84 25.25
C ASN A 190 -14.86 -17.41 24.27
N TRP A 191 -14.67 -17.66 22.98
CA TRP A 191 -15.61 -17.28 21.92
C TRP A 191 -15.95 -18.46 20.98
N PRO A 192 -16.58 -19.53 21.48
CA PRO A 192 -17.05 -20.62 20.63
C PRO A 192 -18.06 -20.12 19.59
N LEU A 193 -18.14 -20.84 18.46
CA LEU A 193 -19.10 -20.57 17.40
C LEU A 193 -20.40 -21.34 17.69
N ALA A 194 -21.48 -20.62 17.90
CA ALA A 194 -22.83 -21.18 17.98
C ALA A 194 -23.45 -21.26 16.59
N VAL A 195 -24.17 -22.35 16.34
CA VAL A 195 -24.93 -22.63 15.12
C VAL A 195 -26.38 -22.94 15.49
N CYS A 196 -27.31 -22.39 14.74
CA CYS A 196 -28.75 -22.64 14.93
C CYS A 196 -29.16 -23.86 14.12
N ASP A 197 -30.02 -24.71 14.67
CA ASP A 197 -30.69 -25.76 13.88
C ASP A 197 -31.62 -25.09 12.85
N SER A 198 -31.27 -25.27 11.58
CA SER A 198 -31.95 -24.65 10.43
C SER A 198 -33.45 -24.93 10.41
N THR A 199 -33.88 -26.11 10.86
CA THR A 199 -35.31 -26.51 10.89
C THR A 199 -36.14 -25.73 11.90
N THR A 200 -35.47 -25.03 12.82
CA THR A 200 -36.09 -24.21 13.86
C THR A 200 -36.09 -22.72 13.52
N MET A 201 -35.47 -22.34 12.40
CA MET A 201 -35.42 -20.97 11.90
C MET A 201 -36.68 -20.64 11.09
N ASP A 202 -37.08 -19.37 11.16
CA ASP A 202 -38.15 -18.82 10.33
C ASP A 202 -37.52 -18.03 9.17
N THR A 203 -37.72 -18.49 7.94
CA THR A 203 -37.14 -17.88 6.74
C THR A 203 -37.70 -16.48 6.46
N GLU A 204 -38.92 -16.16 6.90
CA GLU A 204 -39.48 -14.80 6.77
C GLU A 204 -38.81 -13.81 7.72
N LYS A 205 -38.12 -14.33 8.74
CA LYS A 205 -37.35 -13.54 9.71
C LYS A 205 -35.87 -13.40 9.35
N LEU A 206 -35.51 -13.65 8.08
CA LEU A 206 -34.16 -13.42 7.55
C LEU A 206 -34.16 -12.17 6.67
N LEU A 207 -33.45 -11.14 7.13
CA LEU A 207 -33.33 -9.88 6.43
C LEU A 207 -32.18 -9.93 5.41
N VAL A 208 -32.54 -9.91 4.13
CA VAL A 208 -31.62 -9.78 3.00
C VAL A 208 -30.91 -8.43 3.07
N THR A 209 -29.57 -8.47 3.07
CA THR A 209 -28.74 -7.30 3.33
C THR A 209 -27.54 -7.24 2.39
N ASP A 210 -27.33 -6.08 1.77
CA ASP A 210 -26.19 -5.84 0.89
C ASP A 210 -24.92 -5.58 1.69
N GLN A 211 -23.85 -6.31 1.35
CA GLN A 211 -22.51 -6.21 1.94
C GLN A 211 -21.59 -5.54 0.93
N VAL A 212 -21.54 -4.21 0.95
CA VAL A 212 -20.86 -3.39 -0.06
C VAL A 212 -19.37 -3.28 0.27
N ARG A 213 -18.52 -3.68 -0.70
CA ARG A 213 -17.06 -3.52 -0.65
C ARG A 213 -16.61 -2.73 -1.89
N GLN A 214 -15.40 -2.19 -1.84
CA GLN A 214 -14.83 -1.37 -2.92
C GLN A 214 -14.89 -2.03 -4.31
N ALA A 215 -14.73 -3.36 -4.40
CA ALA A 215 -14.66 -4.10 -5.67
C ALA A 215 -15.91 -4.92 -6.02
N TYR A 216 -16.86 -5.13 -5.09
CA TYR A 216 -18.13 -5.84 -5.34
C TYR A 216 -19.11 -5.67 -4.18
N ALA A 217 -20.41 -5.83 -4.45
CA ALA A 217 -21.44 -5.96 -3.41
C ALA A 217 -21.79 -7.45 -3.23
N GLY A 218 -21.59 -7.98 -2.02
CA GLY A 218 -22.11 -9.29 -1.64
C GLY A 218 -23.51 -9.17 -1.04
N VAL A 219 -24.18 -10.30 -0.78
CA VAL A 219 -25.48 -10.31 -0.10
C VAL A 219 -25.48 -11.37 0.99
N SER A 220 -25.82 -10.97 2.21
CA SER A 220 -25.93 -11.83 3.40
C SER A 220 -27.34 -11.76 3.99
N LEU A 221 -27.66 -12.67 4.90
CA LEU A 221 -28.92 -12.63 5.65
C LEU A 221 -28.62 -12.35 7.12
N TYR A 222 -29.30 -11.37 7.72
CA TYR A 222 -29.29 -11.17 9.17
C TYR A 222 -30.59 -11.68 9.78
N ALA A 223 -30.52 -12.43 10.88
CA ALA A 223 -31.71 -12.99 11.49
C ALA A 223 -32.36 -12.00 12.48
N MET A 224 -33.68 -11.91 12.42
CA MET A 224 -34.51 -11.32 13.48
C MET A 224 -34.80 -12.38 14.55
N TYR A 225 -34.98 -11.95 15.79
CA TYR A 225 -35.23 -12.89 16.89
C TYR A 225 -36.55 -13.66 16.71
N HIS A 226 -36.50 -14.96 17.02
CA HIS A 226 -37.65 -15.85 17.15
C HIS A 226 -37.39 -16.86 18.29
N ASP A 227 -38.40 -17.12 19.11
CA ASP A 227 -38.33 -17.99 20.30
C ASP A 227 -38.05 -19.48 20.01
N LYS A 228 -38.51 -20.01 18.88
CA LYS A 228 -38.26 -21.39 18.42
C LYS A 228 -36.80 -21.72 18.07
N MET A 229 -35.93 -20.73 17.86
CA MET A 229 -34.54 -20.97 17.43
C MET A 229 -33.76 -21.80 18.47
N LYS A 230 -33.28 -22.98 18.06
CA LYS A 230 -32.46 -23.85 18.92
C LYS A 230 -30.99 -23.75 18.53
N TRP A 231 -30.15 -23.49 19.52
CA TRP A 231 -28.74 -23.20 19.32
C TRP A 231 -27.84 -24.28 19.89
N TYR A 232 -26.75 -24.54 19.18
CA TYR A 232 -25.78 -25.56 19.52
C TYR A 232 -24.35 -25.03 19.37
N PHE A 233 -23.41 -25.56 20.15
CA PHE A 233 -21.98 -25.26 20.04
C PHE A 233 -21.15 -26.45 20.52
N MET A 234 -19.87 -26.51 20.18
CA MET A 234 -18.94 -27.49 20.74
C MET A 234 -18.07 -26.86 21.82
N ASN A 235 -18.19 -27.34 23.06
CA ASN A 235 -17.35 -26.88 24.15
C ASN A 235 -15.88 -27.31 23.93
N GLU A 236 -14.93 -26.39 24.13
CA GLU A 236 -13.48 -26.66 24.01
C GLU A 236 -13.08 -27.30 22.66
N GLN A 237 -13.64 -26.82 21.55
CA GLN A 237 -13.35 -27.35 20.21
C GLN A 237 -11.85 -27.25 19.87
N ASN A 238 -11.24 -28.39 19.54
CA ASN A 238 -9.81 -28.56 19.25
C ASN A 238 -9.47 -28.36 17.77
N ASN A 239 -8.17 -28.33 17.47
CA ASN A 239 -7.67 -28.08 16.12
C ASN A 239 -8.05 -29.15 15.10
N ASP A 240 -8.27 -30.38 15.54
CA ASP A 240 -8.66 -31.53 14.74
C ASP A 240 -10.19 -31.67 14.61
N GLU A 241 -10.96 -30.71 15.13
CA GLU A 241 -12.42 -30.73 15.10
C GLU A 241 -12.92 -29.61 14.19
N VAL A 242 -13.45 -30.01 13.03
CA VAL A 242 -13.90 -29.09 12.00
C VAL A 242 -15.43 -29.02 12.02
N LEU A 243 -15.97 -27.82 11.85
CA LEU A 243 -17.40 -27.56 11.77
C LEU A 243 -17.76 -27.15 10.34
N LEU A 244 -18.65 -27.92 9.71
CA LEU A 244 -19.28 -27.59 8.44
C LEU A 244 -20.61 -26.87 8.69
N ILE A 245 -20.85 -25.75 8.00
CA ILE A 245 -22.06 -24.94 8.16
C ILE A 245 -22.65 -24.62 6.78
N LYS A 246 -23.84 -25.13 6.50
CA LYS A 246 -24.53 -24.88 5.23
C LYS A 246 -25.12 -23.48 5.19
N GLN A 247 -24.73 -22.72 4.16
CA GLN A 247 -25.21 -21.36 3.90
C GLN A 247 -26.33 -21.34 2.84
N PHE A 248 -26.29 -22.26 1.87
CA PHE A 248 -27.27 -22.31 0.78
C PHE A 248 -27.34 -23.72 0.16
N ASP A 249 -28.54 -24.09 -0.32
CA ASP A 249 -28.80 -25.30 -1.11
C ASP A 249 -29.94 -25.04 -2.12
N THR A 250 -29.73 -25.47 -3.37
CA THR A 250 -30.78 -25.42 -4.41
C THR A 250 -31.81 -26.53 -4.26
N LEU A 251 -31.46 -27.65 -3.62
CA LEU A 251 -32.40 -28.72 -3.36
C LEU A 251 -33.26 -28.35 -2.14
N ASP A 252 -34.54 -28.70 -2.21
CA ASP A 252 -35.50 -28.43 -1.13
C ASP A 252 -35.35 -29.46 0.00
N VAL A 253 -34.24 -29.34 0.74
CA VAL A 253 -33.93 -30.15 1.93
C VAL A 253 -34.44 -29.46 3.21
N PRO A 254 -34.63 -30.20 4.32
CA PRO A 254 -35.07 -29.62 5.59
C PRO A 254 -34.22 -28.44 6.09
N ALA A 255 -32.89 -28.52 5.90
CA ALA A 255 -31.95 -27.46 6.30
C ALA A 255 -31.29 -26.80 5.09
N ARG A 256 -31.74 -25.59 4.72
CA ARG A 256 -31.27 -24.86 3.52
C ARG A 256 -30.26 -23.76 3.81
N ASN A 257 -30.32 -23.14 4.99
CA ASN A 257 -29.39 -22.12 5.45
C ASN A 257 -29.28 -22.12 6.98
N THR A 258 -28.11 -21.81 7.50
CA THR A 258 -27.81 -21.99 8.93
C THR A 258 -27.26 -20.71 9.52
N ALA A 259 -28.01 -20.11 10.44
CA ALA A 259 -27.53 -18.94 11.17
C ALA A 259 -26.42 -19.33 12.15
N ASN A 260 -25.38 -18.50 12.22
CA ASN A 260 -24.26 -18.71 13.11
C ASN A 260 -23.78 -17.40 13.75
N ARG A 261 -23.10 -17.53 14.89
CA ARG A 261 -22.56 -16.42 15.67
C ARG A 261 -21.58 -16.90 16.74
N SER A 262 -20.55 -16.11 17.05
CA SER A 262 -19.71 -16.34 18.24
C SER A 262 -20.30 -15.69 19.49
N PHE A 263 -20.14 -16.33 20.66
CA PHE A 263 -20.65 -15.82 21.94
C PHE A 263 -19.65 -16.01 23.07
N GLU A 264 -19.77 -15.22 24.13
CA GLU A 264 -18.90 -15.32 25.30
C GLU A 264 -19.29 -16.52 26.17
N HIS A 265 -18.38 -17.48 26.32
CA HIS A 265 -18.65 -18.72 27.06
C HIS A 265 -18.64 -18.51 28.59
N HIS A 266 -19.70 -18.97 29.26
CA HIS A 266 -20.01 -18.74 30.68
C HIS A 266 -18.94 -19.22 31.67
N LYS A 267 -18.10 -20.20 31.33
CA LYS A 267 -16.99 -20.62 32.21
C LYS A 267 -15.98 -19.51 32.46
N LEU A 268 -15.84 -18.53 31.55
CA LEU A 268 -15.09 -17.29 31.80
C LEU A 268 -15.94 -16.25 32.53
N VAL A 269 -17.24 -16.16 32.25
CA VAL A 269 -18.16 -15.22 32.93
C VAL A 269 -18.37 -15.59 34.40
N HIS A 270 -18.30 -16.87 34.78
CA HIS A 270 -18.42 -17.33 36.16
C HIS A 270 -17.12 -17.10 36.94
N PHE A 271 -15.94 -17.19 36.30
CA PHE A 271 -14.67 -16.81 36.92
C PHE A 271 -14.51 -15.29 37.10
N ILE A 272 -15.13 -14.50 36.21
CA ILE A 272 -15.16 -13.03 36.30
C ILE A 272 -16.28 -12.54 37.23
N LYS A 273 -17.41 -13.26 37.34
CA LYS A 273 -18.51 -12.92 38.27
C LYS A 273 -18.33 -13.44 39.69
N LEU A 274 -17.63 -14.56 39.92
CA LEU A 274 -17.24 -14.99 41.28
C LEU A 274 -16.11 -14.12 41.86
N ALA A 275 -15.46 -13.29 41.03
CA ALA A 275 -14.45 -12.32 41.44
C ALA A 275 -15.02 -10.90 41.72
N MET A 276 -16.34 -10.72 41.67
CA MET A 276 -17.03 -9.52 42.16
C MET A 276 -17.97 -9.92 43.30
N PRO A 277 -17.91 -9.28 44.48
CA PRO A 277 -18.81 -9.63 45.56
C PRO A 277 -20.27 -9.29 45.19
N SER A 278 -21.19 -10.19 45.55
CA SER A 278 -22.62 -9.92 45.63
C SER A 278 -22.91 -8.74 46.55
N GLU A 279 -23.92 -7.92 46.21
CA GLU A 279 -24.37 -6.70 46.91
C GLU A 279 -24.83 -6.86 48.38
N GLU A 280 -24.60 -8.01 49.00
CA GLU A 280 -24.86 -8.22 50.42
C GLU A 280 -23.53 -8.43 51.14
N ILE A 281 -22.99 -7.34 51.70
CA ILE A 281 -22.17 -7.20 52.93
C ILE A 281 -21.52 -5.80 52.84
N VAL A 282 -22.32 -4.76 53.04
CA VAL A 282 -21.85 -3.39 53.35
C VAL A 282 -22.33 -3.04 54.75
N HIS A 283 -21.91 -3.83 55.73
CA HIS A 283 -22.00 -3.47 57.14
C HIS A 283 -20.98 -4.32 57.88
N ASP A 284 -19.72 -3.87 57.92
CA ASP A 284 -18.89 -3.82 59.14
C ASP A 284 -17.39 -3.78 58.80
N THR A 285 -16.84 -2.59 58.53
CA THR A 285 -15.43 -2.27 58.77
C THR A 285 -15.24 -0.76 58.76
N SER A 286 -15.77 -0.08 59.78
CA SER A 286 -15.36 1.28 60.13
C SER A 286 -14.35 1.22 61.28
N ARG A 287 -13.08 0.93 61.00
CA ARG A 287 -11.98 1.29 61.93
C ARG A 287 -10.61 1.21 61.25
N SER A 288 -9.89 2.32 61.37
CA SER A 288 -8.47 2.56 61.09
C SER A 288 -8.03 2.85 59.64
N ALA A 289 -8.45 4.02 59.14
CA ALA A 289 -7.56 4.93 58.42
C ALA A 289 -8.01 6.37 58.73
N LYS A 290 -7.06 7.24 59.08
CA LYS A 290 -7.35 8.67 59.31
C LYS A 290 -7.74 9.32 57.98
N HIS A 291 -9.04 9.31 57.66
CA HIS A 291 -9.59 10.08 56.56
C HIS A 291 -9.48 11.59 56.87
N ARG A 292 -9.05 12.37 55.87
CA ARG A 292 -9.61 13.70 55.68
C ARG A 292 -11.11 13.47 55.53
N CYS A 293 -11.91 13.90 56.50
CA CYS A 293 -13.36 13.90 56.36
C CYS A 293 -13.71 14.81 55.18
N PHE A 294 -13.99 14.23 54.02
CA PHE A 294 -14.66 14.94 52.95
C PHE A 294 -16.13 15.10 53.37
N PRO A 295 -16.71 16.30 53.25
CA PRO A 295 -18.13 16.49 53.53
C PRO A 295 -18.95 15.60 52.58
N ASP A 296 -19.99 14.99 53.13
CA ASP A 296 -20.96 14.11 52.46
C ASP A 296 -21.30 14.63 51.04
N MET A 297 -20.71 14.02 50.00
CA MET A 297 -20.87 14.44 48.59
C MET A 297 -22.19 13.90 48.02
N SER A 298 -23.29 14.44 48.53
CA SER A 298 -24.67 14.10 48.14
C SER A 298 -25.08 14.68 46.78
N ASP A 299 -26.10 14.09 46.15
CA ASP A 299 -26.79 14.60 44.96
C ASP A 299 -27.19 16.09 45.08
N GLU A 300 -27.38 16.59 46.31
CA GLU A 300 -27.65 18.00 46.58
C GLU A 300 -26.55 18.95 46.09
N MET A 301 -25.28 18.53 46.07
CA MET A 301 -24.18 19.40 45.68
C MET A 301 -24.20 19.67 44.17
N TRP A 302 -24.45 18.64 43.36
CA TRP A 302 -24.63 18.76 41.91
C TRP A 302 -25.88 19.57 41.56
N GLN A 303 -26.95 19.41 42.34
CA GLN A 303 -28.15 20.24 42.25
C GLN A 303 -27.88 21.71 42.53
N ARG A 304 -27.08 22.03 43.55
CA ARG A 304 -26.70 23.42 43.84
C ARG A 304 -25.90 24.03 42.70
N SER A 305 -24.97 23.28 42.10
CA SER A 305 -24.22 23.74 40.91
C SER A 305 -25.14 24.01 39.73
N TRP A 306 -26.05 23.08 39.40
CA TRP A 306 -27.05 23.29 38.36
C TRP A 306 -27.95 24.51 38.62
N ALA A 307 -28.50 24.62 39.83
CA ALA A 307 -29.37 25.73 40.22
C ALA A 307 -28.65 27.08 40.20
N SER A 308 -27.36 27.09 40.55
CA SER A 308 -26.49 28.26 40.45
C SER A 308 -26.31 28.71 39.00
N GLN A 309 -25.96 27.79 38.09
CA GLN A 309 -25.79 28.11 36.67
C GLN A 309 -27.10 28.61 36.03
N LYS A 310 -28.23 27.94 36.30
CA LYS A 310 -29.57 28.40 35.87
C LYS A 310 -29.91 29.77 36.46
N GLY A 311 -29.54 30.00 37.72
CA GLY A 311 -29.75 31.26 38.43
C GLY A 311 -28.96 32.46 37.90
N ARG A 312 -27.87 32.23 37.15
CA ARG A 312 -27.10 33.30 36.47
C ARG A 312 -27.81 33.83 35.22
N LEU A 313 -28.70 33.04 34.62
CA LEU A 313 -29.49 33.41 33.42
C LEU A 313 -30.87 34.00 33.79
N LYS A 314 -30.90 34.99 34.70
CA LYS A 314 -32.14 35.66 35.16
C LYS A 314 -32.50 36.92 34.34
N GLY A 315 -33.80 37.16 34.14
CA GLY A 315 -34.34 38.37 33.51
C GLY A 315 -34.92 38.14 32.09
N ARG A 316 -35.66 39.13 31.56
CA ARG A 316 -36.38 39.01 30.27
C ARG A 316 -35.47 38.62 29.09
N ARG A 317 -34.18 38.95 29.13
CA ARG A 317 -33.19 38.71 28.06
C ARG A 317 -32.86 37.24 27.81
N TYR A 318 -32.97 36.38 28.82
CA TYR A 318 -32.56 34.96 28.74
C TYR A 318 -33.76 33.99 28.74
N ARG A 319 -34.99 34.52 28.84
CA ARG A 319 -36.22 33.72 29.00
C ARG A 319 -36.36 32.62 27.94
N ASP A 320 -35.99 32.92 26.69
CA ASP A 320 -36.13 32.00 25.56
C ASP A 320 -35.02 30.92 25.49
N LEU A 321 -33.97 31.04 26.31
CA LEU A 321 -32.84 30.10 26.35
C LEU A 321 -32.96 29.11 27.51
N ILE A 322 -33.69 29.46 28.58
CA ILE A 322 -33.82 28.63 29.78
C ILE A 322 -34.34 27.21 29.47
N PRO A 323 -35.34 27.01 28.59
CA PRO A 323 -35.80 25.65 28.24
C PRO A 323 -34.74 24.79 27.57
N GLN A 324 -33.71 25.38 26.95
CA GLN A 324 -32.64 24.65 26.27
C GLN A 324 -31.58 24.10 27.24
N LEU A 325 -31.57 24.55 28.52
CA LEU A 325 -30.63 24.04 29.53
C LEU A 325 -30.87 22.58 29.90
N ASP A 326 -32.09 22.09 29.68
CA ASP A 326 -32.50 20.71 29.95
C ASP A 326 -32.30 19.79 28.71
N SER A 327 -31.59 20.27 27.69
CA SER A 327 -31.33 19.51 26.46
C SER A 327 -30.28 18.43 26.69
N ASN A 328 -30.57 17.21 26.23
CA ASN A 328 -29.63 16.09 26.20
C ASN A 328 -28.93 16.00 24.83
N LEU A 329 -28.10 14.98 24.61
CA LEU A 329 -27.39 14.78 23.32
C LEU A 329 -28.35 14.82 22.12
N SER A 330 -29.49 14.13 22.19
CA SER A 330 -30.48 14.12 21.09
C SER A 330 -31.09 15.51 20.85
N GLY A 331 -31.36 16.27 21.90
CA GLY A 331 -31.85 17.65 21.78
C GLY A 331 -30.80 18.60 21.20
N PHE A 332 -29.53 18.41 21.57
CA PHE A 332 -28.39 19.13 20.99
C PHE A 332 -28.24 18.84 19.49
N GLN A 333 -28.25 17.56 19.09
CA GLN A 333 -28.15 17.14 17.69
C GLN A 333 -29.32 17.67 16.85
N ALA A 334 -30.54 17.64 17.39
CA ALA A 334 -31.71 18.22 16.73
C ALA A 334 -31.56 19.75 16.54
N CYS A 335 -31.00 20.45 17.54
CA CYS A 335 -30.74 21.89 17.45
C CYS A 335 -29.65 22.22 16.42
N VAL A 336 -28.55 21.46 16.38
CA VAL A 336 -27.48 21.62 15.37
C VAL A 336 -28.03 21.38 13.96
N LYS A 337 -28.86 20.36 13.78
CA LYS A 337 -29.54 20.09 12.50
C LYS A 337 -30.44 21.25 12.10
N GLN A 338 -31.28 21.74 13.01
CA GLN A 338 -32.16 22.89 12.75
C GLN A 338 -31.37 24.16 12.39
N LEU A 339 -30.23 24.41 13.04
CA LEU A 339 -29.34 25.53 12.69
C LEU A 339 -28.69 25.33 11.31
N SER A 340 -28.25 24.12 10.98
CA SER A 340 -27.72 23.78 9.66
C SER A 340 -28.76 24.03 8.56
N ASP A 341 -30.01 23.58 8.78
CA ASP A 341 -31.12 23.76 7.86
C ASP A 341 -31.51 25.25 7.70
N GLN A 342 -31.49 26.02 8.80
CA GLN A 342 -31.84 27.45 8.80
C GLN A 342 -30.82 28.32 8.04
N TYR A 343 -29.53 27.99 8.10
CA TYR A 343 -28.45 28.80 7.52
C TYR A 343 -27.92 28.27 6.16
N GLY A 344 -28.29 27.06 5.72
CA GLY A 344 -27.92 26.43 4.44
C GLY A 344 -26.44 26.03 4.34
N GLU A 345 -25.92 25.78 3.13
CA GLU A 345 -24.47 25.52 2.84
C GLU A 345 -23.53 26.71 3.12
N LYS A 346 -23.93 27.65 3.97
CA LYS A 346 -23.07 28.77 4.36
C LYS A 346 -22.02 28.31 5.37
N SER A 347 -20.99 29.14 5.52
CA SER A 347 -19.85 28.98 6.44
C SER A 347 -20.20 28.45 7.85
N VAL A 348 -21.40 28.69 8.40
CA VAL A 348 -21.86 28.16 9.69
C VAL A 348 -21.82 26.62 9.76
N SER A 349 -22.29 25.92 8.73
CA SER A 349 -22.36 24.44 8.72
C SER A 349 -20.96 23.79 8.72
N LYS A 350 -19.99 24.44 8.05
CA LYS A 350 -18.57 24.03 8.09
C LYS A 350 -17.95 24.12 9.49
N HIS A 351 -18.29 25.17 10.25
CA HIS A 351 -17.77 25.34 11.61
C HIS A 351 -18.44 24.38 12.61
N LEU A 352 -19.71 24.04 12.40
CA LEU A 352 -20.42 23.04 13.21
C LEU A 352 -19.87 21.61 12.98
N LEU A 353 -19.55 21.25 11.73
CA LEU A 353 -18.91 19.96 11.39
C LEU A 353 -17.52 19.80 12.01
N ALA A 354 -16.74 20.89 12.12
CA ALA A 354 -15.41 20.85 12.74
C ALA A 354 -15.41 20.46 14.24
N PHE A 355 -16.58 20.55 14.90
CA PHE A 355 -16.76 20.16 16.29
C PHE A 355 -17.16 18.67 16.45
N GLU A 356 -17.67 18.03 15.40
CA GLU A 356 -18.20 16.66 15.41
C GLU A 356 -17.20 15.58 15.87
N PRO A 357 -15.91 15.61 15.47
CA PRO A 357 -14.93 14.58 15.88
C PRO A 357 -14.71 14.47 17.40
N TYR A 358 -15.17 15.47 18.16
CA TYR A 358 -14.94 15.58 19.60
C TYR A 358 -16.22 15.44 20.43
N LEU A 359 -17.38 15.26 19.79
CA LEU A 359 -18.66 15.03 20.47
C LEU A 359 -18.64 13.73 21.29
N ALA A 360 -17.89 12.72 20.85
CA ALA A 360 -17.73 11.47 21.57
C ALA A 360 -17.06 11.64 22.95
N HIS A 361 -16.13 12.60 23.09
CA HIS A 361 -15.48 12.89 24.37
C HIS A 361 -16.45 13.55 25.34
N LEU A 362 -17.23 14.52 24.85
CA LEU A 362 -18.23 15.23 25.65
C LEU A 362 -19.41 14.31 26.05
N ASP A 363 -19.79 13.40 25.17
CA ASP A 363 -20.80 12.36 25.41
C ASP A 363 -20.34 11.36 26.48
N SER A 364 -19.12 10.87 26.38
CA SER A 364 -18.53 10.00 27.41
C SER A 364 -18.49 10.69 28.78
N PHE A 365 -18.08 11.97 28.81
CA PHE A 365 -18.08 12.79 30.02
C PHE A 365 -19.50 12.98 30.59
N SER A 366 -20.48 13.34 29.75
CA SER A 366 -21.87 13.55 30.14
C SER A 366 -22.53 12.28 30.70
N ARG A 367 -22.27 11.11 30.10
CA ARG A 367 -22.76 9.81 30.62
C ARG A 367 -22.19 9.48 31.99
N CYS A 368 -20.94 9.84 32.25
CA CYS A 368 -20.31 9.60 33.55
C CYS A 368 -20.92 10.50 34.63
N VAL A 369 -21.13 11.79 34.32
CA VAL A 369 -21.89 12.69 35.19
C VAL A 369 -23.30 12.12 35.44
N SER A 370 -23.97 11.59 34.41
CA SER A 370 -25.28 10.96 34.56
C SER A 370 -25.26 9.72 35.46
N THR A 371 -24.17 8.96 35.46
CA THR A 371 -24.01 7.75 36.27
C THR A 371 -23.68 8.10 37.73
N MET A 372 -22.91 9.17 37.95
CA MET A 372 -22.52 9.64 39.28
C MET A 372 -23.67 10.29 40.05
N VAL A 373 -24.63 10.90 39.35
CA VAL A 373 -25.70 11.71 39.95
C VAL A 373 -26.97 10.91 40.23
N GLN A 374 -27.01 9.61 39.88
CA GLN A 374 -27.97 8.49 40.14
C GLN A 374 -29.51 8.74 40.19
N SER A 375 -29.98 9.99 40.29
CA SER A 375 -31.33 10.41 40.65
C SER A 375 -31.75 11.74 39.98
N ASN A 376 -30.88 12.43 39.23
CA ASN A 376 -31.21 13.75 38.66
C ASN A 376 -30.73 14.01 37.21
N PRO A 377 -31.58 13.77 36.20
CA PRO A 377 -31.21 13.93 34.79
C PRO A 377 -30.96 15.39 34.37
N GLN A 378 -31.45 16.37 35.12
CA GLN A 378 -31.28 17.80 34.79
C GLN A 378 -29.81 18.26 34.95
N VAL A 379 -29.05 17.63 35.85
CA VAL A 379 -27.62 17.93 36.04
C VAL A 379 -26.83 17.51 34.81
N ALA A 380 -26.97 16.26 34.37
CA ALA A 380 -26.26 15.74 33.21
C ALA A 380 -26.67 16.48 31.91
N ALA A 381 -27.94 16.89 31.81
CA ALA A 381 -28.45 17.67 30.69
C ALA A 381 -27.77 19.04 30.57
N LEU A 382 -27.33 19.67 31.66
CA LEU A 382 -26.70 21.00 31.61
C LEU A 382 -25.40 21.03 30.78
N VAL A 383 -24.68 19.90 30.69
CA VAL A 383 -23.48 19.78 29.84
C VAL A 383 -23.85 20.01 28.37
N TRP A 384 -24.92 19.39 27.90
CA TRP A 384 -25.40 19.51 26.52
C TRP A 384 -26.19 20.81 26.32
N GLY A 385 -27.07 21.17 27.25
CA GLY A 385 -27.87 22.39 27.20
C GLY A 385 -27.03 23.68 27.26
N GLY A 386 -25.98 23.71 28.09
CA GLY A 386 -25.05 24.84 28.16
C GLY A 386 -24.30 25.05 26.84
N THR A 387 -23.79 23.96 26.25
CA THR A 387 -23.09 23.96 24.95
C THR A 387 -24.03 24.34 23.81
N GLN A 388 -25.27 23.85 23.83
CA GLN A 388 -26.31 24.20 22.86
C GLN A 388 -26.58 25.71 22.85
N ILE A 389 -26.85 26.29 24.02
CA ILE A 389 -27.20 27.71 24.14
C ILE A 389 -26.02 28.59 23.69
N LEU A 390 -24.78 28.19 24.01
CA LEU A 390 -23.58 28.88 23.58
C LEU A 390 -23.46 28.91 22.05
N ILE A 391 -23.61 27.77 21.39
CA ILE A 391 -23.57 27.65 19.94
C ILE A 391 -24.69 28.47 19.30
N VAL A 392 -25.93 28.36 19.79
CA VAL A 392 -27.10 29.14 19.32
C VAL A 392 -26.87 30.66 19.43
N CYS A 393 -26.17 31.11 20.47
CA CYS A 393 -25.84 32.53 20.62
C CYS A 393 -24.71 32.96 19.67
N ALA A 394 -23.74 32.07 19.43
CA ALA A 394 -22.57 32.33 18.60
C ALA A 394 -22.89 32.33 17.10
N THR A 395 -23.89 31.57 16.63
CA THR A 395 -24.28 31.50 15.21
C THR A 395 -24.70 32.85 14.61
N LYS A 396 -25.10 33.82 15.44
CA LYS A 396 -25.37 35.19 15.01
C LYS A 396 -24.12 35.96 14.56
N PHE A 397 -22.93 35.45 14.88
CA PHE A 397 -21.64 36.10 14.64
C PHE A 397 -20.63 35.08 14.11
N ILE A 398 -20.56 34.91 12.79
CA ILE A 398 -19.81 33.80 12.18
C ILE A 398 -18.33 33.72 12.55
N ARG A 399 -17.64 34.87 12.71
CA ARG A 399 -16.23 34.93 13.13
C ARG A 399 -16.04 34.51 14.59
N ILE A 400 -17.05 34.71 15.42
CA ILE A 400 -17.05 34.33 16.84
C ILE A 400 -17.42 32.85 16.99
N LEU A 401 -18.31 32.33 16.13
CA LEU A 401 -18.65 30.91 16.10
C LEU A 401 -17.43 30.02 15.87
N ASP A 402 -16.52 30.43 14.96
CA ASP A 402 -15.25 29.73 14.73
C ASP A 402 -14.38 29.71 16.00
N THR A 403 -14.16 30.88 16.61
CA THR A 403 -13.40 30.98 17.87
C THR A 403 -13.98 30.11 18.97
N ILE A 404 -15.31 30.13 19.16
CA ILE A 404 -15.99 29.33 20.18
C ILE A 404 -15.90 27.83 19.89
N SER A 405 -16.02 27.42 18.63
CA SER A 405 -15.90 26.00 18.23
C SER A 405 -14.49 25.47 18.51
N ASN A 406 -13.46 26.27 18.23
CA ASN A 406 -12.08 25.95 18.56
C ASN A 406 -11.83 25.91 20.08
N MET A 407 -12.42 26.83 20.84
CA MET A 407 -12.33 26.82 22.32
C MET A 407 -13.00 25.59 22.92
N LEU A 408 -14.21 25.22 22.46
CA LEU A 408 -14.90 24.03 22.95
C LEU A 408 -14.14 22.74 22.60
N ARG A 409 -13.53 22.67 21.42
CA ARG A 409 -12.61 21.57 21.06
C ARG A 409 -11.43 21.48 22.03
N ASP A 410 -10.80 22.61 22.33
CA ASP A 410 -9.65 22.66 23.23
C ASP A 410 -10.00 22.29 24.69
N LEU A 411 -11.19 22.66 25.18
CA LEU A 411 -11.67 22.28 26.52
C LEU A 411 -12.07 20.80 26.61
N THR A 412 -12.49 20.18 25.51
CA THR A 412 -12.93 18.77 25.48
C THR A 412 -11.83 17.78 25.15
N ARG A 413 -10.73 18.22 24.52
CA ARG A 413 -9.58 17.37 24.18
C ARG A 413 -8.94 16.64 25.38
N PRO A 414 -8.73 17.26 26.55
CA PRO A 414 -8.16 16.59 27.72
C PRO A 414 -9.04 15.43 28.23
N LEU A 415 -10.36 15.54 28.07
CA LEU A 415 -11.33 14.53 28.52
C LEU A 415 -11.15 13.18 27.79
N ALA A 416 -10.56 13.16 26.59
CA ALA A 416 -10.25 11.94 25.85
C ALA A 416 -9.35 10.98 26.65
N ARG A 417 -8.45 11.52 27.48
CA ARG A 417 -7.53 10.72 28.31
C ARG A 417 -8.25 9.94 29.41
N MET A 418 -9.44 10.38 29.80
CA MET A 418 -10.26 9.74 30.83
C MET A 418 -11.17 8.65 30.26
N GLN A 419 -11.32 8.53 28.93
CA GLN A 419 -12.33 7.67 28.30
C GLN A 419 -12.22 6.20 28.72
N ASN A 420 -11.00 5.66 28.80
CA ASN A 420 -10.76 4.29 29.26
C ASN A 420 -10.99 4.15 30.77
N ALA A 421 -10.61 5.15 31.56
CA ALA A 421 -10.69 5.12 33.01
C ALA A 421 -12.15 5.19 33.51
N LEU A 422 -12.98 5.99 32.83
CA LEU A 422 -14.39 6.24 33.13
C LEU A 422 -15.29 5.00 32.97
N GLN A 423 -14.85 3.98 32.22
CA GLN A 423 -15.62 2.75 32.01
C GLN A 423 -15.61 1.81 33.23
N TYR A 424 -14.60 1.90 34.10
CA TYR A 424 -14.35 0.89 35.14
C TYR A 424 -14.88 1.28 36.53
N TYR A 425 -14.86 2.57 36.90
CA TYR A 425 -15.24 3.03 38.26
C TYR A 425 -16.18 4.24 38.26
N PRO A 426 -17.38 4.15 37.67
CA PRO A 426 -18.24 5.32 37.48
C PRO A 426 -18.90 5.85 38.77
N THR A 427 -18.84 5.14 39.89
CA THR A 427 -19.60 5.46 41.12
C THR A 427 -18.74 5.68 42.37
N ASN A 428 -17.40 5.61 42.26
CA ASN A 428 -16.51 5.73 43.42
C ASN A 428 -16.45 7.18 43.96
N ASP A 429 -16.56 7.34 45.28
CA ASP A 429 -16.60 8.64 45.95
C ASP A 429 -15.33 9.47 45.78
N GLU A 430 -14.15 8.83 45.68
CA GLU A 430 -12.88 9.54 45.47
C GLU A 430 -12.88 10.25 44.10
N LEU A 431 -13.49 9.63 43.08
CA LEU A 431 -13.55 10.19 41.72
C LEU A 431 -14.63 11.28 41.55
N LYS A 432 -15.55 11.44 42.51
CA LYS A 432 -16.65 12.43 42.42
C LYS A 432 -16.14 13.87 42.52
N GLU A 433 -15.08 14.13 43.29
CA GLU A 433 -14.55 15.49 43.50
C GLU A 433 -13.94 16.08 42.22
N PRO A 434 -12.94 15.43 41.56
CA PRO A 434 -12.39 15.96 40.32
C PRO A 434 -13.44 16.00 39.20
N MET A 435 -14.36 15.04 39.15
CA MET A 435 -15.46 15.03 38.16
C MET A 435 -16.42 16.20 38.33
N LYS A 436 -16.75 16.55 39.58
CA LYS A 436 -17.56 17.73 39.89
C LYS A 436 -16.83 19.02 39.56
N GLY A 437 -15.51 19.07 39.81
CA GLY A 437 -14.65 20.18 39.39
C GLY A 437 -14.65 20.40 37.88
N LEU A 438 -14.55 19.33 37.09
CA LEU A 438 -14.67 19.35 35.62
C LEU A 438 -16.04 19.87 35.17
N TYR A 439 -17.11 19.37 35.78
CA TYR A 439 -18.48 19.77 35.46
C TYR A 439 -18.74 21.25 35.76
N ASP A 440 -18.34 21.73 36.93
CA ASP A 440 -18.53 23.13 37.35
C ASP A 440 -17.78 24.08 36.43
N GLU A 441 -16.53 23.78 36.06
CA GLU A 441 -15.71 24.66 35.23
C GLU A 441 -16.21 24.68 33.77
N TYR A 442 -16.51 23.52 33.19
CA TYR A 442 -17.01 23.41 31.82
C TYR A 442 -18.36 24.14 31.66
N THR A 443 -19.32 23.86 32.54
CA THR A 443 -20.64 24.50 32.49
C THR A 443 -20.55 26.00 32.78
N SER A 444 -19.67 26.43 33.69
CA SER A 444 -19.46 27.86 33.96
C SER A 444 -18.92 28.61 32.75
N PHE A 445 -17.94 28.05 32.03
CA PHE A 445 -17.41 28.65 30.80
C PHE A 445 -18.52 28.87 29.77
N CYS A 446 -19.35 27.85 29.54
CA CYS A 446 -20.45 27.94 28.58
C CYS A 446 -21.43 29.07 28.94
N ILE A 447 -21.81 29.18 30.21
CA ILE A 447 -22.76 30.19 30.69
C ILE A 447 -22.15 31.60 30.67
N ASP A 448 -20.87 31.75 31.03
CA ASP A 448 -20.17 33.03 30.98
C ASP A 448 -20.07 33.59 29.56
N ALA A 449 -19.72 32.73 28.59
CA ALA A 449 -19.67 33.12 27.19
C ALA A 449 -21.08 33.51 26.66
N VAL A 450 -22.14 32.79 27.05
CA VAL A 450 -23.53 33.14 26.71
C VAL A 450 -23.92 34.52 27.25
N ILE A 451 -23.56 34.83 28.50
CA ILE A 451 -23.88 36.13 29.12
C ILE A 451 -23.23 37.28 28.34
N VAL A 452 -21.95 37.13 27.94
CA VAL A 452 -21.25 38.15 27.15
C VAL A 452 -21.89 38.33 25.77
N LEU A 453 -22.19 37.23 25.06
CA LEU A 453 -22.80 37.25 23.73
C LEU A 453 -24.21 37.88 23.73
N LYS A 454 -24.99 37.68 24.80
CA LYS A 454 -26.34 38.23 24.93
C LYS A 454 -26.37 39.65 25.49
N LYS A 455 -25.33 40.09 26.19
CA LYS A 455 -25.25 41.44 26.76
C LYS A 455 -25.13 42.52 25.68
N TRP A 456 -24.49 42.21 24.57
CA TRP A 456 -24.14 43.16 23.52
C TRP A 456 -24.73 42.73 22.16
N PRO A 457 -25.76 43.40 21.63
CA PRO A 457 -26.44 42.97 20.40
C PRO A 457 -25.67 43.29 19.11
N LEU A 458 -24.57 44.06 19.20
CA LEU A 458 -23.74 44.46 18.06
C LEU A 458 -22.34 43.84 18.17
N TYR A 459 -21.87 43.26 17.07
CA TYR A 459 -20.56 42.59 16.97
C TYR A 459 -19.39 43.45 17.47
N ASN A 460 -19.39 44.76 17.17
CA ASN A 460 -18.31 45.67 17.58
C ASN A 460 -18.20 45.84 19.10
N LEU A 461 -19.31 45.75 19.84
CA LEU A 461 -19.30 45.83 21.30
C LEU A 461 -18.90 44.50 21.95
N ILE A 462 -19.24 43.37 21.31
CA ILE A 462 -18.75 42.05 21.71
C ILE A 462 -17.23 42.00 21.58
N ARG A 463 -16.66 42.50 20.49
CA ARG A 463 -15.21 42.56 20.27
C ARG A 463 -14.45 43.31 21.37
N ILE A 464 -15.00 44.42 21.87
CA ILE A 464 -14.38 45.21 22.96
C ILE A 464 -14.40 44.44 24.29
N SER A 465 -15.42 43.62 24.51
CA SER A 465 -15.58 42.82 25.74
C SER A 465 -15.04 41.38 25.60
N TRP A 466 -14.50 41.01 24.43
CA TRP A 466 -14.11 39.63 24.10
C TRP A 466 -12.95 39.12 24.96
N SER A 467 -12.07 40.03 25.40
CA SER A 467 -10.97 39.73 26.31
C SER A 467 -11.41 39.06 27.61
N VAL A 468 -12.64 39.28 28.06
CA VAL A 468 -13.23 38.61 29.24
C VAL A 468 -13.50 37.13 28.96
N VAL A 469 -13.93 36.78 27.74
CA VAL A 469 -14.16 35.40 27.32
C VAL A 469 -12.84 34.65 27.12
N ASP A 470 -11.84 35.29 26.51
CA ASP A 470 -10.50 34.72 26.35
C ASP A 470 -9.84 34.43 27.70
N GLN A 471 -9.92 35.37 28.66
CA GLN A 471 -9.41 35.15 30.03
C GLN A 471 -10.16 34.03 30.75
N SER A 472 -11.48 33.93 30.56
CA SER A 472 -12.29 32.85 31.13
C SER A 472 -11.93 31.49 30.52
N PHE A 473 -11.70 31.44 29.20
CA PHE A 473 -11.26 30.25 28.48
C PHE A 473 -9.91 29.73 28.99
N GLU A 474 -8.88 30.59 29.03
CA GLU A 474 -7.54 30.19 29.49
C GLU A 474 -7.54 29.70 30.94
N LYS A 475 -8.36 30.33 31.80
CA LYS A 475 -8.56 29.89 33.18
C LYS A 475 -9.25 28.52 33.25
N SER A 476 -10.30 28.33 32.46
CA SER A 476 -11.07 27.08 32.41
C SER A 476 -10.23 25.93 31.88
N LYS A 477 -9.45 26.15 30.81
CA LYS A 477 -8.55 25.17 30.21
C LYS A 477 -7.52 24.64 31.22
N LYS A 478 -6.81 25.53 31.92
CA LYS A 478 -5.82 25.14 32.94
C LYS A 478 -6.42 24.32 34.08
N LYS A 479 -7.63 24.68 34.52
CA LYS A 479 -8.30 23.94 35.60
C LYS A 479 -8.85 22.60 35.14
N ILE A 480 -9.41 22.53 33.93
CA ILE A 480 -9.84 21.27 33.34
C ILE A 480 -8.65 20.33 33.24
N ASP A 481 -7.51 20.77 32.70
CA ASP A 481 -6.29 19.96 32.65
C ASP A 481 -5.87 19.48 34.06
N ALA A 482 -5.90 20.34 35.06
CA ALA A 482 -5.56 19.97 36.43
C ALA A 482 -6.52 18.92 37.03
N TYR A 483 -7.83 19.07 36.83
CA TYR A 483 -8.80 18.09 37.30
C TYR A 483 -8.74 16.76 36.53
N VAL A 484 -8.41 16.78 35.24
CA VAL A 484 -8.16 15.55 34.46
C VAL A 484 -6.95 14.80 35.03
N GLU A 485 -5.84 15.49 35.32
CA GLU A 485 -4.67 14.86 35.94
C GLU A 485 -4.99 14.31 37.33
N GLN A 486 -5.71 15.08 38.16
CA GLN A 486 -6.16 14.61 39.47
C GLN A 486 -7.03 13.35 39.35
N PHE A 487 -8.00 13.35 38.43
CA PHE A 487 -8.85 12.19 38.16
C PHE A 487 -8.03 10.95 37.76
N LEU A 488 -7.06 11.10 36.87
CA LEU A 488 -6.23 9.98 36.42
C LEU A 488 -5.36 9.41 37.54
N VAL A 489 -4.83 10.26 38.42
CA VAL A 489 -4.04 9.85 39.58
C VAL A 489 -4.89 9.08 40.60
N GLU A 490 -6.09 9.59 40.92
CA GLU A 490 -7.01 8.92 41.85
C GLU A 490 -7.53 7.60 41.27
N TRP A 491 -7.86 7.57 39.98
CA TRP A 491 -8.25 6.35 39.27
C TRP A 491 -7.15 5.29 39.28
N GLU A 492 -5.89 5.68 39.03
CA GLU A 492 -4.77 4.75 39.04
C GLU A 492 -4.51 4.20 40.44
N HIS A 493 -4.71 5.03 41.47
CA HIS A 493 -4.62 4.61 42.87
C HIS A 493 -5.69 3.55 43.22
N LEU A 494 -6.96 3.79 42.85
CA LEU A 494 -8.04 2.82 43.03
C LEU A 494 -7.78 1.51 42.30
N TYR A 495 -7.35 1.59 41.03
CA TYR A 495 -7.02 0.43 40.21
C TYR A 495 -5.91 -0.42 40.85
N ARG A 496 -4.88 0.22 41.45
CA ARG A 496 -3.80 -0.49 42.16
C ARG A 496 -4.27 -1.12 43.47
N GLN A 497 -5.16 -0.47 44.22
CA GLN A 497 -5.67 -1.02 45.49
C GLN A 497 -6.50 -2.29 45.28
N GLU A 498 -7.38 -2.32 44.28
CA GLU A 498 -8.16 -3.52 43.94
C GLU A 498 -7.27 -4.67 43.45
N LEU A 499 -6.26 -4.39 42.64
CA LEU A 499 -5.26 -5.38 42.22
C LEU A 499 -4.52 -6.00 43.41
N LEU A 500 -4.20 -5.21 44.43
CA LEU A 500 -3.55 -5.66 45.65
C LEU A 500 -4.50 -6.42 46.59
N GLN A 501 -5.78 -6.04 46.66
CA GLN A 501 -6.79 -6.77 47.43
C GLN A 501 -7.14 -8.11 46.79
N GLY A 502 -7.32 -8.16 45.46
CA GLY A 502 -7.52 -9.41 44.72
C GLY A 502 -6.36 -10.38 44.91
N ALA A 503 -5.12 -9.88 44.93
CA ALA A 503 -3.94 -10.68 45.22
C ALA A 503 -3.91 -11.21 46.68
N ARG A 504 -4.34 -10.42 47.66
CA ARG A 504 -4.40 -10.84 49.09
C ARG A 504 -5.55 -11.81 49.37
N TYR A 505 -6.69 -11.65 48.73
CA TYR A 505 -7.85 -12.55 48.89
C TYR A 505 -7.54 -13.95 48.35
N LEU A 506 -6.89 -14.04 47.19
CA LEU A 506 -6.38 -15.31 46.63
C LEU A 506 -5.33 -15.97 47.54
N GLN A 507 -4.61 -15.18 48.34
CA GLN A 507 -3.60 -15.67 49.28
C GLN A 507 -4.20 -16.24 50.58
N GLN A 508 -5.41 -15.82 50.95
CA GLN A 508 -6.08 -16.20 52.21
C GLN A 508 -7.11 -17.35 52.07
N SER A 509 -7.48 -17.73 50.84
CA SER A 509 -8.57 -18.69 50.57
C SER A 509 -8.11 -20.11 50.23
N LEU A 510 -6.85 -20.47 50.47
CA LEU A 510 -6.27 -21.78 50.12
C LEU A 510 -6.03 -22.69 51.34
N PRO A 511 -6.33 -24.01 51.25
CA PRO A 511 -6.12 -24.95 52.34
C PRO A 511 -4.62 -25.23 52.58
N HIS A 512 -4.22 -25.22 53.86
CA HIS A 512 -2.84 -25.47 54.29
C HIS A 512 -2.38 -26.89 53.95
N THR A 513 -1.51 -27.02 52.94
CA THR A 513 -0.67 -28.21 52.75
C THR A 513 0.79 -27.78 52.95
N GLU A 514 1.53 -28.44 53.85
CA GLU A 514 2.95 -28.13 54.11
C GLU A 514 3.82 -28.52 52.89
N ILE A 515 4.60 -27.57 52.37
CA ILE A 515 5.56 -27.82 51.29
C ILE A 515 6.92 -28.11 51.92
N THR A 516 7.37 -29.36 51.87
CA THR A 516 8.74 -29.72 52.29
C THR A 516 9.72 -29.39 51.17
N VAL A 517 10.51 -28.33 51.34
CA VAL A 517 11.48 -27.82 50.35
C VAL A 517 12.72 -28.73 50.25
N LYS A 518 13.18 -29.05 49.02
CA LYS A 518 14.45 -29.79 48.81
C LYS A 518 15.67 -28.92 49.10
N SER A 519 16.73 -29.51 49.65
CA SER A 519 17.94 -28.83 50.15
C SER A 519 18.75 -28.03 49.11
N ALA A 520 19.16 -26.81 49.52
CA ALA A 520 20.46 -26.11 49.38
C ALA A 520 21.31 -26.08 48.07
N LYS A 521 20.85 -26.51 46.88
CA LYS A 521 21.65 -26.31 45.65
C LYS A 521 21.42 -24.90 45.05
N LYS A 522 22.49 -24.12 44.92
CA LYS A 522 22.52 -22.82 44.19
C LYS A 522 22.12 -23.06 42.73
N VAL A 523 21.09 -22.39 42.22
CA VAL A 523 20.61 -22.56 40.84
C VAL A 523 20.93 -21.31 40.01
N PHE A 524 21.58 -21.53 38.86
CA PHE A 524 21.80 -20.52 37.83
C PHE A 524 21.08 -21.01 36.57
N GLY A 525 19.74 -20.91 36.60
CA GLY A 525 18.83 -21.62 35.70
C GLY A 525 18.51 -20.79 34.45
N ASN A 526 18.63 -21.43 33.27
CA ASN A 526 18.30 -20.87 31.95
C ASN A 526 19.04 -19.58 31.56
N VAL A 527 20.16 -19.26 32.23
CA VAL A 527 20.98 -18.08 31.88
C VAL A 527 21.92 -18.42 30.72
N SER A 528 21.87 -17.63 29.65
CA SER A 528 22.75 -17.80 28.47
C SER A 528 24.24 -17.66 28.82
N PRO A 529 25.17 -18.22 28.01
CA PRO A 529 26.60 -18.03 28.18
C PRO A 529 27.00 -16.54 28.19
N LYS A 530 28.04 -16.18 28.95
CA LYS A 530 28.52 -14.80 29.04
C LYS A 530 28.88 -14.26 27.66
N ASN A 531 28.36 -13.08 27.30
CA ASN A 531 28.68 -12.43 26.04
C ASN A 531 30.09 -11.82 26.09
N ILE A 532 31.05 -12.49 25.45
CA ILE A 532 32.43 -11.99 25.39
C ILE A 532 32.57 -10.67 24.64
N TYR A 533 31.61 -10.31 23.79
CA TYR A 533 31.60 -9.08 23.00
C TYR A 533 30.91 -7.91 23.71
N PHE A 534 30.40 -8.08 24.94
CA PHE A 534 29.80 -6.95 25.67
C PHE A 534 30.79 -5.80 25.84
N THR A 535 30.33 -4.57 25.62
CA THR A 535 31.15 -3.33 25.61
C THR A 535 30.33 -2.17 26.19
N GLY A 536 30.96 -1.34 27.01
CA GLY A 536 30.37 -0.13 27.59
C GLY A 536 29.37 -0.39 28.74
N ARG A 537 28.58 0.64 29.07
CA ARG A 537 27.44 0.59 30.03
C ARG A 537 27.76 0.36 31.50
N GLN A 538 29.00 0.58 31.91
CA GLN A 538 29.41 0.36 33.30
C GLN A 538 28.55 1.15 34.30
N ASN A 539 28.26 2.43 34.00
CA ASN A 539 27.42 3.28 34.84
C ASN A 539 26.02 2.69 35.10
N PHE A 540 25.41 2.02 34.11
CA PHE A 540 24.10 1.39 34.29
C PHE A 540 24.20 0.13 35.16
N LEU A 541 25.26 -0.67 34.96
CA LEU A 541 25.51 -1.87 35.74
C LEU A 541 25.79 -1.55 37.21
N ASP A 542 26.60 -0.54 37.48
CA ASP A 542 26.92 -0.10 38.85
C ASP A 542 25.65 0.37 39.59
N ASN A 543 24.79 1.13 38.92
CA ASN A 543 23.50 1.56 39.47
C ASN A 543 22.56 0.37 39.75
N MET A 544 22.52 -0.62 38.85
CA MET A 544 21.74 -1.83 39.06
C MET A 544 22.27 -2.66 40.23
N ILE A 545 23.60 -2.74 40.41
CA ILE A 545 24.23 -3.47 41.52
C ILE A 545 23.86 -2.79 42.83
N SER A 546 24.06 -1.47 42.92
CA SER A 546 23.70 -0.68 44.11
C SER A 546 22.22 -0.87 44.50
N HIS A 547 21.30 -0.87 43.52
CA HIS A 547 19.87 -1.00 43.80
C HIS A 547 19.43 -2.44 44.14
N LEU A 548 19.85 -3.44 43.36
CA LEU A 548 19.31 -4.81 43.49
C LEU A 548 20.11 -5.69 44.47
N CYS A 549 21.39 -5.36 44.73
CA CYS A 549 22.25 -6.14 45.63
C CYS A 549 22.19 -5.68 47.09
N ASP A 550 21.53 -4.56 47.39
CA ASP A 550 21.23 -4.15 48.76
C ASP A 550 19.92 -4.77 49.26
N ARG A 551 19.90 -5.25 50.51
CA ARG A 551 18.76 -6.00 51.08
C ARG A 551 17.78 -5.02 51.72
N HIS A 552 16.56 -4.92 51.20
CA HIS A 552 15.49 -4.16 51.86
C HIS A 552 14.59 -5.10 52.70
N PRO A 553 14.32 -4.81 53.98
CA PRO A 553 13.58 -5.72 54.85
C PRO A 553 12.08 -5.85 54.51
N LEU A 554 11.51 -4.85 53.84
CA LEU A 554 10.06 -4.73 53.64
C LEU A 554 9.61 -4.44 52.20
N ILE A 555 10.54 -4.19 51.27
CA ILE A 555 10.22 -3.71 49.91
C ILE A 555 10.84 -4.66 48.90
N LEU A 556 10.03 -5.07 47.92
CA LEU A 556 10.49 -5.84 46.76
C LEU A 556 11.28 -4.91 45.83
N LEU A 557 12.51 -5.29 45.49
CA LEU A 557 13.39 -4.47 44.65
C LEU A 557 13.37 -4.96 43.21
N TYR A 558 13.16 -4.05 42.27
CA TYR A 558 13.12 -4.42 40.86
C TYR A 558 13.60 -3.32 39.93
N CYS A 559 14.15 -3.75 38.79
CA CYS A 559 14.75 -2.89 37.79
C CYS A 559 14.08 -3.11 36.42
N ILE A 560 13.64 -2.03 35.79
CA ILE A 560 13.02 -2.05 34.46
C ILE A 560 14.01 -1.49 33.45
N ILE A 561 14.57 -2.36 32.62
CA ILE A 561 15.46 -2.00 31.51
C ILE A 561 14.61 -1.81 30.25
N HIS A 562 14.54 -0.58 29.75
CA HIS A 562 13.71 -0.24 28.59
C HIS A 562 14.47 0.53 27.51
N GLY A 563 13.93 0.48 26.28
CA GLY A 563 14.51 1.10 25.08
C GLY A 563 14.09 0.35 23.82
N ILE A 564 14.38 0.90 22.64
CA ILE A 564 14.04 0.29 21.34
C ILE A 564 14.73 -1.08 21.13
N GLY A 565 14.22 -1.86 20.17
CA GLY A 565 14.84 -3.12 19.74
C GLY A 565 16.30 -2.95 19.32
N GLY A 566 17.14 -3.97 19.54
CA GLY A 566 18.55 -3.94 19.10
C GLY A 566 19.54 -3.20 20.01
N LEU A 567 19.08 -2.49 21.04
CA LEU A 567 19.94 -1.82 22.04
C LEU A 567 20.61 -2.79 23.02
N GLY A 568 20.38 -4.10 22.98
CA GLY A 568 21.04 -5.05 23.88
C GLY A 568 20.56 -5.01 25.34
N LYS A 569 19.28 -4.70 25.60
CA LYS A 569 18.67 -4.77 26.95
C LYS A 569 18.89 -6.14 27.62
N THR A 570 18.56 -7.21 26.89
CA THR A 570 18.83 -8.61 27.24
C THR A 570 20.29 -8.84 27.61
N HIS A 571 21.22 -8.30 26.82
CA HIS A 571 22.65 -8.46 27.07
C HIS A 571 23.14 -7.65 28.29
N THR A 572 22.53 -6.50 28.58
CA THR A 572 22.82 -5.75 29.82
C THR A 572 22.32 -6.50 31.05
N ALA A 573 21.11 -7.08 31.01
CA ALA A 573 20.59 -7.93 32.08
C ALA A 573 21.46 -9.18 32.27
N LEU A 574 21.98 -9.75 31.17
CA LEU A 574 22.88 -10.88 31.20
C LEU A 574 24.22 -10.55 31.86
N GLU A 575 24.85 -9.43 31.48
CA GLU A 575 26.11 -8.99 32.09
C GLU A 575 25.92 -8.74 33.59
N PHE A 576 24.81 -8.10 33.99
CA PHE A 576 24.45 -7.95 35.40
C PHE A 576 24.34 -9.30 36.12
N ALA A 577 23.63 -10.28 35.55
CA ALA A 577 23.45 -11.60 36.16
C ALA A 577 24.79 -12.32 36.42
N TYR A 578 25.78 -12.12 35.55
CA TYR A 578 27.13 -12.64 35.76
C TYR A 578 27.92 -11.86 36.81
N GLN A 579 27.84 -10.53 36.84
CA GLN A 579 28.55 -9.70 37.83
C GLN A 579 27.97 -9.86 39.25
N ALA A 580 26.65 -9.98 39.36
CA ALA A 580 25.95 -10.11 40.63
C ALA A 580 25.76 -11.58 41.08
N ARG A 581 26.39 -12.55 40.40
CA ARG A 581 26.18 -13.99 40.62
C ARG A 581 26.36 -14.42 42.08
N ASP A 582 27.30 -13.82 42.80
CA ASP A 582 27.61 -14.18 44.19
C ASP A 582 26.66 -13.53 45.21
N HIS A 583 25.89 -12.53 44.80
CA HIS A 583 24.90 -11.86 45.65
C HIS A 583 23.59 -12.63 45.77
N PHE A 584 23.26 -13.51 44.80
CA PHE A 584 22.01 -14.26 44.77
C PHE A 584 22.26 -15.76 44.95
N HIS A 585 21.41 -16.43 45.74
CA HIS A 585 21.42 -17.89 45.89
C HIS A 585 20.78 -18.58 44.68
N ASN A 586 19.76 -17.96 44.07
CA ASN A 586 19.17 -18.47 42.83
C ASN A 586 19.01 -17.35 41.82
N ILE A 587 19.35 -17.62 40.57
CA ILE A 587 19.10 -16.71 39.44
C ILE A 587 18.27 -17.50 38.43
N PHE A 588 17.09 -16.98 38.12
CA PHE A 588 16.15 -17.58 37.17
C PHE A 588 15.95 -16.64 35.99
N TRP A 589 16.30 -17.13 34.80
CA TRP A 589 16.02 -16.43 33.55
C TRP A 589 14.70 -16.93 32.94
N LEU A 590 13.75 -16.01 32.75
CA LEU A 590 12.41 -16.30 32.24
C LEU A 590 12.21 -15.56 30.92
N GLN A 591 11.85 -16.29 29.86
CA GLN A 591 11.39 -15.68 28.62
C GLN A 591 9.94 -15.19 28.81
N ALA A 592 9.73 -13.89 28.71
CA ALA A 592 8.49 -13.20 29.07
C ALA A 592 7.73 -12.62 27.86
N SER A 593 8.00 -13.16 26.67
CA SER A 593 7.31 -12.81 25.42
C SER A 593 5.88 -13.35 25.35
N SER A 594 5.57 -14.42 26.09
CA SER A 594 4.23 -15.00 26.16
C SER A 594 3.98 -15.75 27.47
N GLY A 595 2.71 -15.98 27.80
CA GLY A 595 2.33 -16.76 28.98
C GLY A 595 2.82 -18.22 28.94
N ASN A 596 2.93 -18.81 27.75
CA ASN A 596 3.40 -20.20 27.58
C ASN A 596 4.90 -20.34 27.91
N GLU A 597 5.73 -19.39 27.49
CA GLU A 597 7.16 -19.40 27.81
C GLU A 597 7.39 -19.22 29.33
N LEU A 598 6.59 -18.37 29.97
CA LEU A 598 6.61 -18.20 31.42
C LEU A 598 6.15 -19.47 32.17
N ALA A 599 5.09 -20.13 31.70
CA ALA A 599 4.62 -21.39 32.28
C ALA A 599 5.68 -22.50 32.19
N LYS A 600 6.34 -22.65 31.03
CA LYS A 600 7.46 -23.58 30.86
C LYS A 600 8.60 -23.28 31.83
N ALA A 601 8.97 -22.01 31.96
CA ALA A 601 10.05 -21.61 32.82
C ALA A 601 9.70 -21.82 34.31
N PHE A 602 8.45 -21.58 34.72
CA PHE A 602 7.97 -21.93 36.06
C PHE A 602 7.94 -23.45 36.30
N ALA A 603 7.57 -24.26 35.31
CA ALA A 603 7.69 -25.71 35.40
C ALA A 603 9.15 -26.16 35.61
N GLN A 604 10.12 -25.49 34.99
CA GLN A 604 11.53 -25.76 35.24
C GLN A 604 11.94 -25.40 36.68
N ILE A 605 11.49 -24.26 37.20
CA ILE A 605 11.71 -23.88 38.61
C ILE A 605 11.08 -24.93 39.54
N ALA A 606 9.90 -25.45 39.21
CA ALA A 606 9.26 -26.54 39.96
C ALA A 606 10.13 -27.79 40.00
N GLN A 607 10.70 -28.21 38.86
CA GLN A 607 11.62 -29.36 38.81
C GLN A 607 12.85 -29.17 39.70
N ASP A 608 13.40 -27.95 39.72
CA ASP A 608 14.61 -27.63 40.45
C ASP A 608 14.38 -27.48 41.97
N LYS A 609 13.22 -26.96 42.38
CA LYS A 609 12.98 -26.49 43.76
C LYS A 609 11.89 -27.26 44.52
N LEU A 610 10.94 -27.87 43.83
CA LEU A 610 9.81 -28.55 44.45
C LEU A 610 10.00 -30.09 44.50
N PRO A 611 9.23 -30.79 45.36
CA PRO A 611 9.09 -32.24 45.33
C PRO A 611 8.70 -32.77 43.94
N LYS A 612 9.14 -34.01 43.60
CA LYS A 612 9.00 -34.57 42.24
C LYS A 612 7.53 -34.76 41.84
N ASP A 613 6.70 -35.14 42.80
CA ASP A 613 5.24 -35.28 42.70
C ASP A 613 4.56 -33.97 42.31
N ILE A 614 5.00 -32.83 42.86
CA ILE A 614 4.49 -31.51 42.49
C ILE A 614 5.03 -31.07 41.12
N ALA A 615 6.32 -31.31 40.85
CA ALA A 615 6.97 -30.91 39.60
C ALA A 615 6.46 -31.67 38.36
N GLN A 616 5.81 -32.83 38.53
CA GLN A 616 5.30 -33.68 37.46
C GLN A 616 3.77 -33.66 37.31
N LEU A 617 3.08 -32.74 38.00
CA LEU A 617 1.64 -32.57 37.84
C LEU A 617 1.29 -32.20 36.39
N GLN A 618 0.24 -32.81 35.85
CA GLN A 618 -0.30 -32.47 34.52
C GLN A 618 -0.98 -31.08 34.51
N ASP A 619 -1.49 -30.64 35.67
CA ASP A 619 -2.11 -29.33 35.84
C ASP A 619 -1.03 -28.24 36.02
N GLN A 620 -0.74 -27.53 34.94
CA GLN A 620 0.25 -26.45 34.96
C GLN A 620 -0.14 -25.28 35.86
N SER A 621 -1.43 -24.98 36.04
CA SER A 621 -1.88 -23.90 36.91
C SER A 621 -1.50 -24.19 38.36
N ARG A 622 -1.65 -25.45 38.78
CA ARG A 622 -1.24 -25.91 40.10
C ARG A 622 0.28 -25.90 40.28
N VAL A 623 1.05 -26.26 39.24
CA VAL A 623 2.52 -26.16 39.27
C VAL A 623 2.96 -24.70 39.46
N ILE A 624 2.40 -23.77 38.70
CA ILE A 624 2.70 -22.34 38.77
C ILE A 624 2.38 -21.79 40.17
N GLU A 625 1.23 -22.17 40.73
CA GLU A 625 0.80 -21.77 42.07
C GLU A 625 1.78 -22.24 43.16
N MET A 626 2.23 -23.49 43.10
CA MET A 626 3.19 -24.03 44.08
C MET A 626 4.56 -23.36 43.98
N VAL A 627 5.01 -23.02 42.77
CA VAL A 627 6.25 -22.24 42.58
C VAL A 627 6.10 -20.83 43.11
N ARG A 628 4.96 -20.16 42.89
CA ARG A 628 4.69 -18.82 43.46
C ARG A 628 4.68 -18.85 44.98
N ARG A 629 4.08 -19.88 45.57
CA ARG A 629 4.08 -20.07 47.02
C ARG A 629 5.50 -20.23 47.56
N TRP A 630 6.31 -21.08 46.92
CA TRP A 630 7.73 -21.22 47.29
C TRP A 630 8.50 -19.90 47.15
N LEU A 631 8.34 -19.16 46.06
CA LEU A 631 8.97 -17.84 45.88
C LEU A 631 8.54 -16.86 46.98
N ASN A 632 7.29 -16.92 47.43
CA ASN A 632 6.78 -16.03 48.46
C ASN A 632 7.21 -16.42 49.88
N GLU A 633 7.51 -17.68 50.13
CA GLU A 633 7.86 -18.22 51.46
C GLU A 633 9.38 -18.44 51.66
N THR A 634 10.18 -18.43 50.59
CA THR A 634 11.62 -18.70 50.66
C THR A 634 12.40 -17.63 51.44
N ASP A 635 13.38 -18.07 52.23
CA ASP A 635 14.37 -17.21 52.89
C ASP A 635 15.61 -16.96 52.00
N GLN A 636 15.72 -17.69 50.89
CA GLN A 636 16.84 -17.60 49.95
C GLN A 636 16.72 -16.37 49.07
N ARG A 637 17.83 -15.64 48.94
CA ARG A 637 17.91 -14.48 48.06
C ARG A 637 17.87 -14.91 46.59
N CYS A 638 16.88 -14.45 45.83
CA CYS A 638 16.69 -14.85 44.43
C CYS A 638 16.67 -13.65 43.50
N LEU A 639 17.17 -13.83 42.27
CA LEU A 639 17.00 -12.89 41.16
C LEU A 639 16.12 -13.55 40.11
N ILE A 640 15.07 -12.84 39.69
CA ILE A 640 14.22 -13.26 38.58
C ILE A 640 14.37 -12.26 37.44
N ILE A 641 14.70 -12.74 36.24
CA ILE A 641 14.86 -11.91 35.05
C ILE A 641 13.73 -12.25 34.08
N PHE A 642 12.79 -11.33 33.88
CA PHE A 642 11.76 -11.39 32.84
C PHE A 642 12.31 -10.72 31.58
N ASP A 643 12.79 -11.53 30.64
CA ASP A 643 13.38 -11.06 29.40
C ASP A 643 12.35 -10.96 28.28
N ASN A 644 12.40 -9.89 27.48
CA ASN A 644 11.45 -9.57 26.41
C ASN A 644 9.99 -9.51 26.87
N ALA A 645 9.73 -8.78 27.95
CA ALA A 645 8.41 -8.54 28.51
C ALA A 645 7.53 -7.69 27.58
N GLU A 646 6.43 -8.26 27.09
CA GLU A 646 5.51 -7.59 26.15
C GLU A 646 4.16 -7.21 26.76
N ASN A 647 3.68 -7.96 27.76
CA ASN A 647 2.35 -7.77 28.35
C ASN A 647 2.41 -7.77 29.88
N LEU A 648 2.05 -6.63 30.49
CA LEU A 648 2.13 -6.44 31.93
C LEU A 648 1.24 -7.43 32.70
N ARG A 649 0.00 -7.67 32.26
CA ARG A 649 -0.94 -8.57 32.93
C ARG A 649 -0.42 -10.01 32.98
N THR A 650 0.21 -10.44 31.90
CA THR A 650 0.78 -11.79 31.80
C THR A 650 1.88 -11.99 32.83
N ILE A 651 2.78 -11.01 32.98
CA ILE A 651 3.91 -11.08 33.93
C ILE A 651 3.43 -10.97 35.38
N LEU A 652 2.41 -10.16 35.66
CA LEU A 652 1.86 -10.02 37.01
C LEU A 652 1.34 -11.34 37.59
N ALA A 653 0.87 -12.26 36.76
CA ALA A 653 0.47 -13.60 37.19
C ALA A 653 1.64 -14.44 37.77
N TYR A 654 2.88 -14.09 37.42
CA TYR A 654 4.12 -14.76 37.85
C TYR A 654 4.96 -13.89 38.81
N TRP A 655 4.46 -12.69 39.17
CA TRP A 655 5.19 -11.73 39.98
C TRP A 655 5.19 -12.13 41.47
N PRO A 656 6.37 -12.25 42.12
CA PRO A 656 6.45 -12.57 43.53
C PRO A 656 6.25 -11.34 44.42
N ALA A 657 5.91 -11.57 45.69
CA ALA A 657 5.68 -10.52 46.69
C ALA A 657 6.74 -10.49 47.81
N ASN A 658 7.74 -11.37 47.77
CA ASN A 658 8.73 -11.54 48.82
C ASN A 658 9.93 -10.58 48.67
N PRO A 659 10.26 -9.74 49.68
CA PRO A 659 11.41 -8.83 49.65
C PRO A 659 12.78 -9.51 49.50
N GLN A 660 12.89 -10.84 49.69
CA GLN A 660 14.11 -11.60 49.38
C GLN A 660 14.35 -11.79 47.89
N ILE A 661 13.39 -11.40 47.04
CA ILE A 661 13.48 -11.52 45.60
C ILE A 661 13.78 -10.16 44.97
N SER A 662 14.78 -10.14 44.09
CA SER A 662 15.06 -9.03 43.20
C SER A 662 14.57 -9.38 41.79
N ILE A 663 14.07 -8.39 41.05
CA ILE A 663 13.53 -8.63 39.70
C ILE A 663 14.19 -7.71 38.68
N ILE A 664 14.49 -8.24 37.50
CA ILE A 664 14.83 -7.46 36.31
C ILE A 664 13.77 -7.71 35.24
N VAL A 665 13.31 -6.66 34.57
CA VAL A 665 12.43 -6.75 33.41
C VAL A 665 13.10 -6.07 32.24
N THR A 666 13.23 -6.76 31.10
CA THR A 666 13.65 -6.12 29.84
C THR A 666 12.42 -5.92 28.94
N THR A 667 12.19 -4.71 28.44
CA THR A 667 10.97 -4.42 27.66
C THR A 667 11.17 -3.28 26.64
N GLN A 668 10.26 -3.21 25.66
CA GLN A 668 10.10 -2.07 24.77
C GLN A 668 8.87 -1.22 25.11
N ARG A 669 8.05 -1.66 26.08
CA ARG A 669 6.76 -1.05 26.42
C ARG A 669 6.91 -0.11 27.60
N SER A 670 6.40 1.11 27.47
CA SER A 670 6.40 2.13 28.53
C SER A 670 5.50 1.77 29.71
N GLU A 671 4.52 0.89 29.52
CA GLU A 671 3.57 0.45 30.56
C GLU A 671 4.27 -0.15 31.80
N PHE A 672 5.43 -0.78 31.64
CA PHE A 672 6.19 -1.38 32.74
C PHE A 672 6.91 -0.37 33.62
N LEU A 673 7.08 0.88 33.17
CA LEU A 673 7.81 1.93 33.92
C LEU A 673 7.11 2.32 35.23
N HIS A 674 5.84 1.93 35.37
CA HIS A 674 4.98 2.24 36.51
C HIS A 674 4.60 1.00 37.33
N ILE A 675 5.22 -0.16 37.07
CA ILE A 675 4.93 -1.40 37.81
C ILE A 675 5.31 -1.27 39.29
N GLY A 676 4.41 -1.68 40.20
CA GLY A 676 4.59 -1.68 41.66
C GLY A 676 4.90 -0.30 42.30
N SER A 677 5.46 -0.29 43.52
CA SER A 677 5.78 0.94 44.27
C SER A 677 6.98 1.70 43.68
N SER A 678 6.96 3.03 43.78
CA SER A 678 8.09 3.86 43.34
C SER A 678 9.35 3.66 44.17
N GLU A 679 9.21 3.29 45.45
CA GLU A 679 10.34 3.14 46.38
C GLU A 679 11.21 1.91 46.10
N GLY A 680 10.63 0.84 45.51
CA GLY A 680 11.36 -0.39 45.16
C GLY A 680 11.87 -0.44 43.72
N ARG A 681 11.55 0.56 42.89
CA ARG A 681 11.73 0.51 41.43
C ARG A 681 12.90 1.36 40.94
N LEU A 682 13.79 0.75 40.16
CA LEU A 682 14.79 1.43 39.34
C LEU A 682 14.40 1.35 37.86
N ASN A 683 14.30 2.50 37.18
CA ASN A 683 14.07 2.53 35.74
C ASN A 683 15.38 2.84 35.01
N VAL A 684 15.82 1.94 34.13
CA VAL A 684 17.04 2.06 33.31
C VAL A 684 16.64 2.25 31.86
N HIS A 685 16.74 3.48 31.37
CA HIS A 685 16.57 3.79 29.96
C HIS A 685 17.91 3.55 29.24
N LEU A 686 17.99 2.49 28.43
CA LEU A 686 19.18 2.25 27.62
C LEU A 686 19.19 3.16 26.39
N LEU A 687 20.34 3.80 26.19
CA LEU A 687 20.64 4.60 25.01
C LEU A 687 21.56 3.81 24.06
N PRO A 688 21.64 4.21 22.78
CA PRO A 688 22.67 3.68 21.88
C PRO A 688 24.08 3.87 22.43
N LEU A 689 25.01 3.03 21.99
CA LEU A 689 26.42 3.18 22.37
C LEU A 689 26.93 4.50 21.80
N ASN A 690 27.83 5.15 22.54
CA ASN A 690 28.51 6.31 21.99
C ASN A 690 29.48 5.89 20.86
N GLN A 691 29.99 6.87 20.12
CA GLN A 691 30.86 6.65 18.95
C GLN A 691 32.05 5.71 19.27
N GLN A 692 32.72 5.95 20.40
CA GLN A 692 33.89 5.19 20.86
C GLN A 692 33.51 3.77 21.33
N GLU A 693 32.44 3.62 22.11
CA GLU A 693 31.94 2.33 22.59
C GLU A 693 31.47 1.45 21.41
N GLY A 694 30.82 2.05 20.41
CA GLY A 694 30.38 1.34 19.20
C GLY A 694 31.52 0.96 18.28
N ALA A 695 32.54 1.82 18.11
CA ALA A 695 33.77 1.49 17.40
C ALA A 695 34.50 0.32 18.06
N ALA A 696 34.66 0.37 19.38
CA ALA A 696 35.28 -0.70 20.16
C ALA A 696 34.51 -2.02 20.00
N LEU A 697 33.17 -2.00 20.01
CA LEU A 697 32.34 -3.18 19.77
C LEU A 697 32.54 -3.76 18.36
N LEU A 698 32.53 -2.91 17.33
CA LEU A 698 32.73 -3.32 15.93
C LEU A 698 34.08 -4.01 15.73
N LEU A 699 35.15 -3.38 16.22
CA LEU A 699 36.50 -3.91 16.13
C LEU A 699 36.65 -5.23 16.87
N LYS A 700 35.94 -5.40 18.00
CA LYS A 700 35.92 -6.65 18.77
C LYS A 700 35.26 -7.79 18.00
N PHE A 701 34.18 -7.53 17.24
CA PHE A 701 33.61 -8.53 16.34
C PHE A 701 34.61 -8.94 15.25
N LEU A 702 35.28 -7.97 14.64
CA LEU A 702 36.25 -8.18 13.55
C LEU A 702 37.57 -8.85 14.01
N GLN A 703 37.94 -8.74 15.29
CA GLN A 703 39.15 -9.36 15.88
C GLN A 703 39.07 -10.88 16.08
N SER A 704 37.88 -11.47 15.96
CA SER A 704 37.68 -12.90 16.22
C SER A 704 38.33 -13.83 15.16
N HIS A 705 38.86 -13.28 14.06
CA HIS A 705 39.47 -14.01 12.94
C HIS A 705 41.02 -14.04 13.00
N PRO A 706 41.69 -15.16 12.65
CA PRO A 706 43.14 -15.34 12.77
C PRO A 706 44.03 -14.33 11.99
N ASP A 707 43.59 -13.82 10.84
CA ASP A 707 44.38 -12.86 10.02
C ASP A 707 44.48 -11.45 10.64
N CYS A 708 43.54 -11.06 11.50
CA CYS A 708 43.56 -9.76 12.18
C CYS A 708 44.46 -9.71 13.43
N ARG A 709 45.02 -10.87 13.86
CA ARG A 709 45.93 -10.94 15.02
C ARG A 709 47.36 -10.47 14.74
N LEU A 710 47.72 -10.27 13.47
CA LEU A 710 49.12 -10.05 13.07
C LEU A 710 49.59 -8.59 13.11
N HIS A 711 48.68 -7.59 13.08
CA HIS A 711 49.07 -6.18 12.98
C HIS A 711 48.35 -5.21 13.95
N GLY A 712 47.32 -5.65 14.68
CA GLY A 712 46.51 -4.74 15.51
C GLY A 712 45.70 -3.73 14.67
N TRP A 713 44.89 -2.92 15.32
CA TRP A 713 44.19 -1.79 14.68
C TRP A 713 44.96 -0.51 14.94
N ASP A 714 45.16 0.31 13.90
CA ASP A 714 45.75 1.65 14.03
C ASP A 714 44.68 2.74 14.21
N ASP A 715 45.13 3.99 14.37
CA ASP A 715 44.25 5.14 14.57
C ASP A 715 43.30 5.41 13.38
N SER A 716 43.70 5.06 12.16
CA SER A 716 42.86 5.19 10.96
C SER A 716 41.68 4.22 11.01
N HIS A 717 41.94 2.96 11.40
CA HIS A 717 40.89 1.94 11.56
C HIS A 717 39.89 2.32 12.67
N ASN A 718 40.38 2.91 13.77
CA ASN A 718 39.49 3.42 14.83
C ASN A 718 38.57 4.52 14.29
N GLN A 719 39.11 5.48 13.52
CA GLN A 719 38.32 6.58 12.97
C GLN A 719 37.27 6.11 11.95
N GLU A 720 37.58 5.09 11.15
CA GLU A 720 36.62 4.44 10.26
C GLU A 720 35.52 3.68 11.03
N ALA A 721 35.90 2.93 12.07
CA ALA A 721 34.96 2.21 12.92
C ALA A 721 34.02 3.17 13.67
N GLU A 722 34.52 4.33 14.09
CA GLU A 722 33.74 5.42 14.67
C GLU A 722 32.74 6.03 13.67
N THR A 723 33.16 6.19 12.41
CA THR A 723 32.28 6.66 11.33
C THR A 723 31.15 5.66 11.09
N ILE A 724 31.47 4.38 10.99
CA ILE A 724 30.48 3.29 10.82
C ILE A 724 29.53 3.24 12.02
N SER A 725 30.05 3.34 13.24
CA SER A 725 29.26 3.40 14.47
C SER A 725 28.23 4.52 14.43
N THR A 726 28.63 5.71 13.96
CA THR A 726 27.73 6.85 13.78
C THR A 726 26.66 6.57 12.72
N MET A 727 27.03 5.96 11.58
CA MET A 727 26.08 5.63 10.50
C MET A 727 25.01 4.63 10.93
N VAL A 728 25.33 3.68 11.80
CA VAL A 728 24.36 2.72 12.37
C VAL A 728 23.77 3.19 13.71
N ALA A 729 23.92 4.47 14.03
CA ALA A 729 23.40 5.12 15.23
C ALA A 729 23.82 4.43 16.55
N GLY A 730 25.01 3.83 16.60
CA GLY A 730 25.54 3.18 17.81
C GLY A 730 24.75 1.95 18.27
N LEU A 731 23.93 1.35 17.41
CA LEU A 731 23.11 0.18 17.75
C LEU A 731 23.97 -1.09 17.75
N PRO A 732 24.10 -1.82 18.89
CA PRO A 732 24.92 -3.03 18.97
C PRO A 732 24.55 -4.11 17.94
N LEU A 733 23.25 -4.31 17.68
CA LEU A 733 22.79 -5.28 16.67
C LEU A 733 23.13 -4.84 15.24
N GLY A 734 23.04 -3.54 14.95
CA GLY A 734 23.44 -2.98 13.66
C GLY A 734 24.94 -3.18 13.42
N LEU A 735 25.76 -2.92 14.43
CA LEU A 735 27.21 -3.14 14.39
C LEU A 735 27.57 -4.62 14.16
N ALA A 736 26.85 -5.56 14.78
CA ALA A 736 27.04 -6.99 14.55
C ALA A 736 26.71 -7.40 13.11
N HIS A 737 25.63 -6.85 12.52
CA HIS A 737 25.28 -7.11 11.12
C HIS A 737 26.32 -6.55 10.15
N VAL A 738 26.84 -5.35 10.42
CA VAL A 738 27.92 -4.77 9.60
C VAL A 738 29.16 -5.66 9.66
N ALA A 739 29.56 -6.12 10.84
CA ALA A 739 30.69 -7.03 10.98
C ALA A 739 30.49 -8.33 10.17
N GLY A 740 29.31 -8.97 10.30
CA GLY A 740 28.99 -10.18 9.54
C GLY A 740 28.97 -9.97 8.03
N PHE A 741 28.50 -8.80 7.56
CA PHE A 741 28.54 -8.45 6.15
C PHE A 741 29.98 -8.27 5.64
N VAL A 742 30.83 -7.58 6.40
CA VAL A 742 32.26 -7.41 6.09
C VAL A 742 32.96 -8.77 6.00
N GLU A 743 32.66 -9.70 6.91
CA GLU A 743 33.19 -11.07 6.87
C GLU A 743 32.72 -11.84 5.63
N ALA A 744 31.43 -11.77 5.29
CA ALA A 744 30.89 -12.41 4.11
C ALA A 744 31.54 -11.87 2.82
N LEU A 745 31.69 -10.55 2.69
CA LEU A 745 32.37 -9.91 1.56
C LEU A 745 33.82 -10.39 1.44
N ARG A 746 34.57 -10.39 2.54
CA ARG A 746 35.96 -10.89 2.56
C ARG A 746 36.03 -12.36 2.13
N GLY A 747 35.13 -13.20 2.62
CA GLY A 747 35.06 -14.61 2.23
C GLY A 747 34.78 -14.81 0.74
N LEU A 748 33.92 -13.98 0.14
CA LEU A 748 33.62 -14.00 -1.29
C LEU A 748 34.78 -13.49 -2.14
N LEU A 749 35.46 -12.42 -1.71
CA LEU A 749 36.66 -11.88 -2.36
C LEU A 749 37.82 -12.90 -2.32
N ALA A 750 38.07 -13.51 -1.16
CA ALA A 750 39.12 -14.53 -0.99
C ALA A 750 38.91 -15.74 -1.91
N ARG A 751 37.65 -16.11 -2.17
CA ARG A 751 37.27 -17.21 -3.07
C ARG A 751 37.14 -16.80 -4.54
N ARG A 752 37.41 -15.53 -4.88
CA ARG A 752 37.20 -14.95 -6.22
C ARG A 752 35.78 -15.14 -6.75
N LEU A 753 34.80 -15.21 -5.85
CA LEU A 753 33.37 -15.22 -6.21
C LEU A 753 32.82 -13.80 -6.30
N LEU A 754 33.52 -12.84 -5.70
CA LEU A 754 33.38 -11.42 -5.90
C LEU A 754 34.75 -10.89 -6.36
N GLU A 755 34.77 -10.03 -7.37
CA GLU A 755 35.99 -9.33 -7.81
C GLU A 755 35.80 -7.83 -7.59
N GLN A 756 36.75 -7.21 -6.90
CA GLN A 756 36.79 -5.77 -6.68
C GLN A 756 37.59 -5.12 -7.81
N ASN A 757 36.91 -4.30 -8.60
CA ASN A 757 37.49 -3.55 -9.70
C ASN A 757 37.77 -2.12 -9.23
N THR A 758 39.04 -1.83 -9.00
CA THR A 758 39.52 -0.48 -8.69
C THR A 758 39.84 0.22 -10.00
N PRO A 759 39.11 1.28 -10.38
CA PRO A 759 39.39 2.00 -11.61
C PRO A 759 40.77 2.65 -11.57
N ARG A 760 41.42 2.75 -12.73
CA ARG A 760 42.76 3.37 -12.88
C ARG A 760 42.74 4.89 -12.76
N GLU A 761 41.57 5.51 -12.90
CA GLU A 761 41.37 6.96 -12.85
C GLU A 761 41.05 7.43 -11.43
N GLN A 762 41.67 8.54 -11.02
CA GLN A 762 41.42 9.16 -9.71
C GLN A 762 39.98 9.70 -9.64
N GLY A 763 39.22 9.26 -8.62
CA GLY A 763 37.85 9.70 -8.36
C GLY A 763 36.75 8.75 -8.82
N ALA A 764 37.07 7.70 -9.60
CA ALA A 764 36.11 6.70 -10.01
C ALA A 764 35.80 5.71 -8.87
N LYS A 765 34.52 5.32 -8.73
CA LYS A 765 34.06 4.46 -7.64
C LYS A 765 34.56 3.02 -7.82
N VAL A 766 34.94 2.39 -6.71
CA VAL A 766 35.20 0.95 -6.66
C VAL A 766 33.93 0.22 -7.08
N THR A 767 34.05 -0.68 -8.07
CA THR A 767 32.95 -1.54 -8.49
C THR A 767 33.21 -2.98 -8.07
N TYR A 768 32.14 -3.73 -7.79
CA TYR A 768 32.23 -5.16 -7.51
C TYR A 768 31.54 -5.92 -8.62
N SER A 769 32.19 -6.98 -9.10
CA SER A 769 31.61 -7.90 -10.07
C SER A 769 31.43 -9.28 -9.45
N LEU A 770 30.27 -9.88 -9.69
CA LEU A 770 29.91 -11.18 -9.15
C LEU A 770 30.28 -12.28 -10.14
N HIS A 771 30.92 -13.35 -9.72
CA HIS A 771 31.23 -14.47 -10.60
C HIS A 771 29.95 -15.15 -11.14
N ARG A 772 29.92 -15.54 -12.42
CA ARG A 772 28.72 -16.09 -13.09
C ARG A 772 28.12 -17.28 -12.35
N SER A 773 28.95 -18.16 -11.78
CA SER A 773 28.48 -19.31 -11.00
C SER A 773 27.70 -18.90 -9.75
N LEU A 774 28.12 -17.82 -9.08
CA LEU A 774 27.42 -17.30 -7.91
C LEU A 774 26.10 -16.64 -8.33
N GLN A 775 26.10 -15.87 -9.42
CA GLN A 775 24.88 -15.27 -9.98
C GLN A 775 23.82 -16.33 -10.30
N MET A 776 24.22 -17.39 -11.02
CA MET A 776 23.30 -18.48 -11.38
C MET A 776 22.79 -19.23 -10.15
N ASN A 777 23.63 -19.46 -9.13
CA ASN A 777 23.17 -20.14 -7.91
C ASN A 777 22.19 -19.28 -7.11
N VAL A 778 22.43 -17.97 -7.03
CA VAL A 778 21.50 -17.02 -6.40
C VAL A 778 20.17 -17.01 -7.13
N LEU A 779 20.17 -16.87 -8.45
CA LEU A 779 18.95 -16.90 -9.27
C LEU A 779 18.21 -18.23 -9.12
N HIS A 780 18.89 -19.37 -9.22
CA HIS A 780 18.26 -20.69 -9.03
C HIS A 780 17.62 -20.85 -7.64
N ARG A 781 18.23 -20.32 -6.57
CA ARG A 781 17.62 -20.32 -5.23
C ARG A 781 16.39 -19.42 -5.17
N LEU A 782 16.43 -18.27 -5.84
CA LEU A 782 15.26 -17.41 -5.96
C LEU A 782 14.15 -18.07 -6.78
N ASP A 783 14.50 -18.85 -7.80
CA ASP A 783 13.51 -19.58 -8.60
C ASP A 783 12.79 -20.68 -7.80
N SER A 784 13.45 -21.22 -6.76
CA SER A 784 12.80 -22.16 -5.84
C SER A 784 11.79 -21.51 -4.87
N ASP A 785 11.78 -20.18 -4.76
CA ASP A 785 10.83 -19.41 -3.96
C ASP A 785 10.33 -18.19 -4.75
N ALA A 786 9.26 -18.40 -5.52
CA ALA A 786 8.64 -17.37 -6.33
C ALA A 786 8.24 -16.11 -5.53
N THR A 787 7.90 -16.26 -4.24
CA THR A 787 7.53 -15.12 -3.38
C THR A 787 8.76 -14.30 -3.01
N ALA A 788 9.86 -14.94 -2.65
CA ALA A 788 11.13 -14.27 -2.40
C ALA A 788 11.66 -13.58 -3.67
N ARG A 789 11.56 -14.24 -4.83
CA ARG A 789 11.92 -13.66 -6.13
C ARG A 789 11.11 -12.40 -6.43
N GLN A 790 9.78 -12.45 -6.27
CA GLN A 790 8.92 -11.27 -6.46
C GLN A 790 9.31 -10.13 -5.52
N LYS A 791 9.55 -10.42 -4.24
CA LYS A 791 9.93 -9.40 -3.25
C LYS A 791 11.27 -8.75 -3.57
N ILE A 792 12.26 -9.55 -4.00
CA ILE A 792 13.57 -9.03 -4.41
C ILE A 792 13.46 -8.24 -5.70
N PHE A 793 12.66 -8.70 -6.66
CA PHE A 793 12.39 -7.96 -7.89
C PHE A 793 11.83 -6.56 -7.60
N GLU A 794 10.82 -6.44 -6.73
CA GLU A 794 10.27 -5.13 -6.33
C GLU A 794 11.31 -4.27 -5.59
N HIS A 795 12.16 -4.87 -4.75
CA HIS A 795 13.20 -4.10 -4.06
C HIS A 795 14.27 -3.55 -5.01
N VAL A 796 14.68 -4.34 -6.01
CA VAL A 796 15.61 -3.87 -7.06
C VAL A 796 14.97 -2.79 -7.91
N LEU A 797 13.68 -2.95 -8.25
CA LEU A 797 12.90 -1.93 -8.93
C LEU A 797 12.86 -0.62 -8.14
N ASP A 798 12.66 -0.68 -6.83
CA ASP A 798 12.71 0.50 -5.95
C ASP A 798 14.05 1.22 -6.03
N VAL A 799 15.16 0.46 -5.96
CA VAL A 799 16.51 1.02 -6.02
C VAL A 799 16.76 1.72 -7.35
N ILE A 800 16.44 1.08 -8.48
CA ILE A 800 16.68 1.66 -9.80
C ILE A 800 15.81 2.90 -10.00
N GLN A 801 14.53 2.85 -9.63
CA GLN A 801 13.65 3.99 -9.84
C GLN A 801 14.05 5.23 -9.03
N ASN A 802 14.63 5.05 -7.84
CA ASN A 802 15.13 6.16 -7.03
C ASN A 802 16.35 6.87 -7.65
N THR A 803 16.94 6.31 -8.71
CA THR A 803 18.06 6.93 -9.43
C THR A 803 17.64 7.68 -10.69
N ILE A 804 16.42 7.45 -11.18
CA ILE A 804 15.95 7.95 -12.48
C ILE A 804 15.19 9.27 -12.27
N PRO A 805 15.53 10.34 -13.01
CA PRO A 805 14.87 11.64 -12.89
C PRO A 805 13.43 11.64 -13.43
N ASP A 806 12.63 12.58 -12.93
CA ASP A 806 11.25 12.80 -13.38
C ASP A 806 11.17 13.21 -14.86
N ARG A 807 10.04 12.89 -15.49
CA ARG A 807 9.85 13.09 -16.94
C ARG A 807 9.25 14.43 -17.29
N SER A 808 9.54 14.86 -18.51
CA SER A 808 8.82 15.96 -19.16
C SER A 808 7.36 15.58 -19.41
N LYS A 809 6.43 16.44 -18.98
CA LYS A 809 4.99 16.24 -19.20
C LYS A 809 4.56 16.34 -20.67
N PHE A 810 5.39 16.94 -21.53
CA PHE A 810 5.05 17.30 -22.90
C PHE A 810 5.88 16.53 -23.95
N TYR A 811 6.47 15.40 -23.56
CA TYR A 811 7.28 14.55 -24.46
C TYR A 811 8.44 15.29 -25.13
N LEU A 812 9.01 16.27 -24.42
CA LEU A 812 10.22 16.94 -24.88
C LEU A 812 11.41 16.01 -24.67
N PRO A 813 12.35 15.94 -25.64
CA PRO A 813 13.62 15.25 -25.45
C PRO A 813 14.34 15.77 -24.20
N ALA A 814 14.97 14.87 -23.45
CA ALA A 814 15.68 15.19 -22.20
C ALA A 814 17.14 14.68 -22.23
N PRO A 815 17.99 15.24 -23.11
CA PRO A 815 19.37 14.80 -23.27
C PRO A 815 20.22 14.93 -22.00
N GLU A 816 19.84 15.83 -21.09
CA GLU A 816 20.45 15.98 -19.76
C GLU A 816 20.34 14.71 -18.90
N HIS A 817 19.37 13.83 -19.18
CA HIS A 817 19.17 12.59 -18.44
C HIS A 817 19.84 11.38 -19.09
N TRP A 818 20.45 11.53 -20.28
CA TRP A 818 21.00 10.39 -21.01
C TRP A 818 22.13 9.68 -20.27
N ALA A 819 23.01 10.40 -19.57
CA ALA A 819 24.08 9.78 -18.80
C ALA A 819 23.55 8.85 -17.69
N VAL A 820 22.46 9.23 -17.03
CA VAL A 820 21.80 8.39 -16.01
C VAL A 820 21.18 7.15 -16.66
N TRP A 821 20.55 7.31 -17.81
CA TRP A 821 19.98 6.19 -18.55
C TRP A 821 21.05 5.26 -19.14
N ASP A 822 22.20 5.78 -19.57
CA ASP A 822 23.34 4.98 -20.03
C ASP A 822 23.82 4.02 -18.92
N GLU A 823 23.84 4.48 -17.67
CA GLU A 823 24.18 3.67 -16.49
C GLU A 823 23.05 2.69 -16.10
N CYS A 824 21.78 3.13 -16.18
CA CYS A 824 20.63 2.35 -15.71
C CYS A 824 20.14 1.29 -16.70
N LEU A 825 20.27 1.52 -18.02
CA LEU A 825 19.67 0.69 -19.05
C LEU A 825 20.06 -0.80 -18.96
N PRO A 826 21.33 -1.18 -18.71
CA PRO A 826 21.69 -2.59 -18.55
C PRO A 826 20.93 -3.28 -17.40
N HIS A 827 20.66 -2.55 -16.32
CA HIS A 827 19.89 -3.05 -15.17
C HIS A 827 18.41 -3.21 -15.51
N VAL A 828 17.82 -2.24 -16.23
CA VAL A 828 16.43 -2.34 -16.71
C VAL A 828 16.26 -3.52 -17.67
N LEU A 829 17.21 -3.73 -18.59
CA LEU A 829 17.19 -4.88 -19.50
C LEU A 829 17.34 -6.21 -18.76
N SER A 830 18.17 -6.27 -17.70
CA SER A 830 18.26 -7.45 -16.85
C SER A 830 16.93 -7.75 -16.15
N LEU A 831 16.25 -6.72 -15.62
CA LEU A 831 14.92 -6.90 -15.02
C LEU A 831 13.88 -7.34 -16.04
N TYR A 832 13.89 -6.75 -17.24
CA TYR A 832 13.02 -7.15 -18.35
C TYR A 832 13.22 -8.62 -18.74
N ASN A 833 14.47 -9.06 -18.88
CA ASN A 833 14.78 -10.45 -19.21
C ASN A 833 14.34 -11.42 -18.10
N ILE A 834 14.52 -11.04 -16.82
CA ILE A 834 14.02 -11.84 -15.70
C ILE A 834 12.49 -11.90 -15.74
N PHE A 835 11.82 -10.77 -15.99
CA PHE A 835 10.36 -10.72 -16.10
C PHE A 835 9.81 -11.61 -17.22
N GLU A 836 10.39 -11.55 -18.42
CA GLU A 836 9.97 -12.38 -19.57
C GLU A 836 10.37 -13.86 -19.42
N GLY A 837 11.46 -14.15 -18.71
CA GLY A 837 12.06 -15.49 -18.63
C GLY A 837 11.75 -16.29 -17.36
N SER A 838 11.05 -15.73 -16.38
CA SER A 838 10.78 -16.39 -15.10
C SER A 838 9.62 -17.39 -15.18
N ASP A 839 9.77 -18.52 -14.49
CA ASP A 839 8.72 -19.52 -14.25
C ASP A 839 8.62 -19.79 -12.72
N PRO A 840 7.45 -19.63 -12.07
CA PRO A 840 6.24 -18.97 -12.59
C PRO A 840 6.47 -17.49 -12.93
N PRO A 841 5.66 -16.90 -13.83
CA PRO A 841 5.86 -15.53 -14.31
C PRO A 841 5.80 -14.51 -13.17
N ILE A 842 6.65 -13.49 -13.25
CA ILE A 842 6.60 -12.33 -12.35
C ILE A 842 5.32 -11.54 -12.69
N SER A 843 4.54 -11.18 -11.67
CA SER A 843 3.23 -10.55 -11.86
C SER A 843 3.31 -9.18 -12.56
N GLY A 844 4.45 -8.48 -12.40
CA GLY A 844 4.64 -7.11 -12.84
C GLY A 844 3.93 -6.11 -11.92
N SER A 845 4.28 -4.83 -12.05
CA SER A 845 3.67 -3.74 -11.29
C SER A 845 3.56 -2.48 -12.15
N PHE A 846 2.64 -1.57 -11.79
CA PHE A 846 2.54 -0.26 -12.46
C PHE A 846 3.88 0.48 -12.41
N LYS A 847 4.59 0.37 -11.29
CA LYS A 847 5.94 0.89 -11.10
C LYS A 847 6.92 0.36 -12.14
N PHE A 848 6.86 -0.93 -12.44
CA PHE A 848 7.70 -1.54 -13.48
C PHE A 848 7.30 -1.08 -14.89
N ALA A 849 5.99 -0.95 -15.17
CA ALA A 849 5.51 -0.39 -16.43
C ALA A 849 6.02 1.05 -16.65
N VAL A 850 6.04 1.87 -15.59
CA VAL A 850 6.68 3.20 -15.61
C VAL A 850 8.16 3.06 -15.97
N LEU A 851 8.93 2.24 -15.27
CA LEU A 851 10.36 2.07 -15.58
C LEU A 851 10.63 1.69 -17.05
N LEU A 852 9.88 0.70 -17.56
CA LEU A 852 9.99 0.24 -18.95
C LEU A 852 9.63 1.32 -19.97
N GLN A 853 8.63 2.15 -19.67
CA GLN A 853 8.29 3.29 -20.52
C GLN A 853 9.44 4.29 -20.62
N GLY A 854 10.14 4.56 -19.52
CA GLY A 854 11.25 5.52 -19.49
C GLY A 854 12.42 5.01 -20.32
N ALA A 855 12.74 3.72 -20.15
CA ALA A 855 13.75 3.05 -20.97
C ALA A 855 13.36 3.05 -22.46
N GLY A 856 12.09 2.79 -22.78
CA GLY A 856 11.59 2.85 -24.17
C GLY A 856 11.70 4.24 -24.79
N GLN A 857 11.36 5.30 -24.04
CA GLN A 857 11.52 6.69 -24.49
C GLN A 857 12.99 7.07 -24.70
N TYR A 858 13.87 6.71 -23.76
CA TYR A 858 15.30 6.89 -23.92
C TYR A 858 15.82 6.14 -25.16
N MET A 859 15.39 4.90 -25.36
CA MET A 859 15.73 4.10 -26.54
C MET A 859 15.27 4.77 -27.84
N TRP A 860 14.09 5.40 -27.85
CA TRP A 860 13.64 6.21 -28.98
C TRP A 860 14.57 7.38 -29.25
N GLU A 861 14.92 8.17 -28.23
CA GLU A 861 15.81 9.32 -28.38
C GLU A 861 17.22 8.95 -28.89
N ARG A 862 17.65 7.72 -28.60
CA ARG A 862 18.95 7.15 -28.98
C ARG A 862 18.91 6.27 -30.23
N SER A 863 17.83 6.33 -31.02
CA SER A 863 17.68 5.59 -32.29
C SER A 863 17.70 4.06 -32.16
N MET A 864 17.26 3.52 -31.01
CA MET A 864 17.17 2.08 -30.75
C MET A 864 15.77 1.53 -31.14
N ASN A 865 15.37 1.80 -32.39
CA ASN A 865 14.00 1.62 -32.91
C ASN A 865 13.46 0.19 -32.93
N LEU A 866 14.33 -0.81 -32.89
CA LEU A 866 13.96 -2.23 -32.90
C LEU A 866 13.71 -2.82 -31.51
N GLU A 867 14.41 -2.31 -30.49
CA GLU A 867 14.35 -2.86 -29.13
C GLU A 867 13.42 -2.04 -28.22
N GLY A 868 13.34 -0.71 -28.41
CA GLY A 868 12.45 0.17 -27.63
C GLY A 868 10.99 -0.24 -27.61
N PRO A 869 10.35 -0.60 -28.76
CA PRO A 869 8.95 -1.03 -28.77
C PRO A 869 8.70 -2.28 -27.93
N LYS A 870 9.67 -3.19 -27.77
CA LYS A 870 9.49 -4.42 -26.99
C LYS A 870 9.29 -4.11 -25.51
N LEU A 871 10.07 -3.18 -24.96
CA LEU A 871 9.94 -2.73 -23.57
C LEU A 871 8.59 -2.02 -23.36
N LEU A 872 8.20 -1.16 -24.30
CA LEU A 872 6.93 -0.43 -24.26
C LEU A 872 5.71 -1.37 -24.38
N GLN A 873 5.78 -2.39 -25.24
CA GLN A 873 4.75 -3.42 -25.35
C GLN A 873 4.71 -4.34 -24.13
N ALA A 874 5.84 -4.61 -23.49
CA ALA A 874 5.87 -5.33 -22.22
C ALA A 874 5.20 -4.50 -21.11
N ALA A 875 5.41 -3.17 -21.09
CA ALA A 875 4.67 -2.28 -20.21
C ALA A 875 3.15 -2.33 -20.49
N GLU A 876 2.72 -2.28 -21.76
CA GLU A 876 1.30 -2.46 -22.16
C GLU A 876 0.73 -3.79 -21.60
N LYS A 877 1.44 -4.91 -21.78
CA LYS A 877 1.04 -6.21 -21.24
C LYS A 877 0.94 -6.22 -19.72
N ILE A 878 1.85 -5.55 -19.02
CA ILE A 878 1.78 -5.42 -17.55
C ILE A 878 0.53 -4.65 -17.14
N LEU A 879 0.23 -3.53 -17.82
CA LEU A 879 -0.98 -2.75 -17.58
C LEU A 879 -2.25 -3.57 -17.80
N ASP A 880 -2.27 -4.41 -18.83
CA ASP A 880 -3.38 -5.33 -19.09
C ASP A 880 -3.51 -6.38 -17.97
N ARG A 881 -2.40 -6.94 -17.48
CA ARG A 881 -2.40 -7.93 -16.38
C ARG A 881 -2.88 -7.38 -15.05
N ILE A 882 -2.69 -6.08 -14.79
CA ILE A 882 -3.11 -5.42 -13.54
C ILE A 882 -4.47 -4.71 -13.67
N ASP A 883 -5.22 -4.97 -14.74
CA ASP A 883 -6.51 -4.34 -15.04
C ASP A 883 -6.46 -2.80 -15.05
N PHE A 884 -5.34 -2.23 -15.51
CA PHE A 884 -5.17 -0.77 -15.56
C PHE A 884 -6.07 -0.16 -16.64
N PRO A 885 -6.84 0.92 -16.36
CA PRO A 885 -7.87 1.43 -17.26
C PRO A 885 -7.36 1.72 -18.66
N VAL A 886 -8.10 1.28 -19.68
CA VAL A 886 -7.73 1.47 -21.10
C VAL A 886 -7.78 2.95 -21.51
N THR A 887 -8.60 3.73 -20.83
CA THR A 887 -8.82 5.17 -21.06
C THR A 887 -7.84 6.07 -20.31
N ASP A 888 -6.90 5.49 -19.55
CA ASP A 888 -5.95 6.27 -18.78
C ASP A 888 -4.90 6.93 -19.69
N GLY A 889 -4.56 8.18 -19.39
CA GLY A 889 -3.58 8.95 -20.14
C GLY A 889 -2.23 8.24 -20.30
N PHE A 890 -1.78 7.52 -19.28
CA PHE A 890 -0.51 6.80 -19.30
C PHE A 890 -0.41 5.77 -20.43
N ARG A 891 -1.54 5.16 -20.85
CA ARG A 891 -1.55 4.27 -22.01
C ARG A 891 -1.30 5.03 -23.31
N ALA A 892 -1.83 6.24 -23.46
CA ALA A 892 -1.52 7.08 -24.62
C ALA A 892 -0.04 7.48 -24.67
N ASP A 893 0.59 7.67 -23.50
CA ASP A 893 2.02 7.96 -23.36
C ASP A 893 2.90 6.77 -23.77
N LEU A 894 2.39 5.54 -23.66
CA LEU A 894 3.03 4.33 -24.17
C LEU A 894 2.82 4.15 -25.67
N TYR A 895 1.58 4.32 -26.14
CA TYR A 895 1.21 4.08 -27.53
C TYR A 895 1.91 5.02 -28.50
N THR A 896 2.13 6.28 -28.10
CA THR A 896 2.77 7.28 -28.96
C THR A 896 4.18 6.86 -29.42
N PRO A 897 5.16 6.60 -28.52
CA PRO A 897 6.49 6.16 -28.93
C PRO A 897 6.49 4.78 -29.62
N ILE A 898 5.61 3.84 -29.23
CA ILE A 898 5.45 2.56 -29.96
C ILE A 898 5.11 2.83 -31.42
N GLY A 899 4.10 3.67 -31.65
CA GLY A 899 3.63 4.02 -32.98
C GLY A 899 4.71 4.67 -33.82
N LEU A 900 5.40 5.69 -33.27
CA LEU A 900 6.48 6.41 -33.95
C LEU A 900 7.64 5.49 -34.35
N MET A 901 8.08 4.61 -33.45
CA MET A 901 9.21 3.69 -33.69
C MET A 901 8.89 2.60 -34.73
N MET A 902 7.65 2.12 -34.78
CA MET A 902 7.25 1.06 -35.72
C MET A 902 7.48 1.44 -37.19
N HIS A 903 7.41 2.73 -37.53
CA HIS A 903 7.65 3.22 -38.90
C HIS A 903 9.11 3.09 -39.38
N PHE A 904 10.06 2.79 -38.49
CA PHE A 904 11.45 2.53 -38.83
C PHE A 904 11.74 1.04 -39.06
N ASN A 905 10.79 0.15 -38.75
CA ASN A 905 11.01 -1.30 -38.77
C ASN A 905 10.52 -1.98 -40.07
N GLY A 906 10.07 -1.20 -41.05
CA GLY A 906 9.64 -1.68 -42.37
C GLY A 906 8.13 -1.56 -42.63
N ILE A 907 7.71 -1.85 -43.86
CA ILE A 907 6.34 -1.70 -44.36
C ILE A 907 5.33 -2.54 -43.57
N THR A 908 5.73 -3.73 -43.11
CA THR A 908 4.88 -4.64 -42.32
C THR A 908 4.41 -4.03 -41.00
N PHE A 909 5.16 -3.07 -40.46
CA PHE A 909 4.85 -2.43 -39.17
C PHE A 909 4.15 -1.08 -39.31
N ARG A 910 4.02 -0.51 -40.52
CA ARG A 910 3.42 0.82 -40.72
C ARG A 910 1.96 0.89 -40.29
N ALA A 911 1.15 -0.08 -40.70
CA ALA A 911 -0.27 -0.12 -40.32
C ALA A 911 -0.44 -0.25 -38.80
N GLN A 912 0.42 -1.06 -38.17
CA GLN A 912 0.45 -1.20 -36.71
C GLN A 912 0.84 0.13 -36.03
N GLY A 913 1.85 0.83 -36.55
CA GLY A 913 2.28 2.13 -36.04
C GLY A 913 1.17 3.19 -36.07
N VAL A 914 0.48 3.31 -37.20
CA VAL A 914 -0.72 4.17 -37.33
C VAL A 914 -1.82 3.75 -36.35
N GLY A 915 -2.02 2.44 -36.16
CA GLY A 915 -2.98 1.89 -35.21
C GLY A 915 -2.72 2.34 -33.77
N TYR A 916 -1.48 2.28 -33.32
CA TYR A 916 -1.09 2.76 -31.99
C TYR A 916 -1.30 4.28 -31.83
N LEU A 917 -0.95 5.09 -32.83
CA LEU A 917 -1.16 6.55 -32.76
C LEU A 917 -2.64 6.92 -32.76
N ARG A 918 -3.50 6.17 -33.47
CA ARG A 918 -4.96 6.34 -33.40
C ARG A 918 -5.50 5.99 -32.01
N LYS A 919 -5.01 4.90 -31.41
CA LYS A 919 -5.36 4.55 -30.01
C LYS A 919 -4.96 5.66 -29.04
N ALA A 920 -3.74 6.20 -29.17
CA ALA A 920 -3.26 7.31 -28.35
C ALA A 920 -4.17 8.54 -28.49
N LEU A 921 -4.48 8.95 -29.72
CA LEU A 921 -5.31 10.11 -29.99
C LEU A 921 -6.74 9.95 -29.44
N GLU A 922 -7.32 8.75 -29.54
CA GLU A 922 -8.66 8.47 -29.02
C GLU A 922 -8.71 8.56 -27.49
N VAL A 923 -7.73 7.96 -26.80
CA VAL A 923 -7.59 8.12 -25.34
C VAL A 923 -7.45 9.61 -24.97
N ARG A 924 -6.59 10.35 -25.67
CA ARG A 924 -6.42 11.80 -25.41
C ARG A 924 -7.67 12.62 -25.70
N ARG A 925 -8.47 12.24 -26.70
CA ARG A 925 -9.75 12.89 -27.00
C ARG A 925 -10.75 12.74 -25.86
N GLN A 926 -10.83 11.54 -25.27
CA GLN A 926 -11.72 11.25 -24.14
C GLN A 926 -11.33 12.02 -22.87
N MET A 927 -10.06 12.43 -22.75
CA MET A 927 -9.55 13.24 -21.64
C MET A 927 -9.73 14.76 -21.83
N LEU A 928 -10.28 15.22 -22.96
CA LEU A 928 -10.52 16.65 -23.16
C LEU A 928 -11.60 17.15 -22.19
N PRO A 929 -11.44 18.35 -21.62
CA PRO A 929 -12.47 18.92 -20.75
C PRO A 929 -13.78 19.08 -21.53
N SER A 930 -14.90 18.63 -20.93
CA SER A 930 -16.23 18.84 -21.50
C SER A 930 -16.48 20.34 -21.66
N THR A 931 -16.97 20.75 -22.84
CA THR A 931 -17.26 22.16 -23.16
C THR A 931 -18.38 22.78 -22.31
N ASP A 932 -19.08 21.97 -21.51
CA ASP A 932 -20.02 22.42 -20.49
C ASP A 932 -19.42 22.19 -19.09
N ASN A 933 -19.33 23.30 -18.34
CA ASN A 933 -18.93 23.42 -16.93
C ASN A 933 -17.43 23.41 -16.62
N GLY A 934 -17.01 24.50 -15.97
CA GLY A 934 -15.65 24.76 -15.53
C GLY A 934 -15.02 23.64 -14.73
N ILE A 935 -13.77 23.38 -15.11
CA ILE A 935 -12.74 22.53 -14.50
C ILE A 935 -13.07 22.09 -13.06
N LYS A 936 -13.52 20.85 -12.93
CA LYS A 936 -13.30 20.02 -11.75
C LYS A 936 -12.75 18.67 -12.22
N LEU A 937 -11.52 18.37 -11.87
CA LEU A 937 -11.02 17.01 -11.75
C LEU A 937 -10.20 16.90 -10.46
N ASN A 938 -10.78 16.22 -9.47
CA ASN A 938 -10.08 15.56 -8.39
C ASN A 938 -9.59 14.20 -8.93
N ASN A 939 -8.30 13.89 -8.83
CA ASN A 939 -7.78 12.91 -7.86
C ASN A 939 -6.34 12.41 -8.14
N ALA A 940 -5.62 12.30 -7.01
CA ALA A 940 -4.51 11.44 -6.62
C ALA A 940 -3.59 10.75 -7.65
N GLY A 941 -2.27 10.92 -7.44
CA GLY A 941 -1.27 9.87 -7.71
C GLY A 941 -0.03 10.26 -8.51
N ALA A 942 0.84 11.12 -7.97
CA ALA A 942 2.27 11.25 -8.29
C ALA A 942 2.73 11.24 -9.78
N SER A 943 2.52 12.35 -10.47
CA SER A 943 3.60 13.25 -10.93
C SER A 943 2.95 14.47 -11.60
N SER A 944 2.96 15.60 -10.89
CA SER A 944 2.65 16.93 -11.45
C SER A 944 1.32 17.04 -12.26
N GLN A 945 0.19 17.17 -11.56
CA GLN A 945 -1.18 17.33 -12.12
C GLN A 945 -1.22 17.96 -13.52
N ILE A 946 -1.68 17.18 -14.51
CA ILE A 946 -2.01 17.63 -15.86
C ILE A 946 -3.27 18.49 -15.73
N THR A 947 -3.16 19.78 -16.04
CA THR A 947 -4.31 20.70 -16.03
C THR A 947 -5.24 20.43 -17.22
N GLY A 948 -6.47 20.95 -17.19
CA GLY A 948 -7.37 20.87 -18.35
C GLY A 948 -6.76 21.50 -19.62
N GLN A 949 -5.92 22.53 -19.48
CA GLN A 949 -5.17 23.11 -20.60
C GLN A 949 -4.04 22.19 -21.08
N ASP A 950 -3.35 21.50 -20.17
CA ASP A 950 -2.31 20.52 -20.53
C ASP A 950 -2.91 19.35 -21.34
N SER A 951 -4.10 18.86 -20.98
CA SER A 951 -4.79 17.80 -21.73
C SER A 951 -5.12 18.22 -23.17
N VAL A 952 -5.55 19.46 -23.37
CA VAL A 952 -5.79 20.02 -24.72
C VAL A 952 -4.48 20.11 -25.49
N PHE A 953 -3.41 20.61 -24.87
CA PHE A 953 -2.09 20.72 -25.48
C PHE A 953 -1.55 19.35 -25.92
N ILE A 954 -1.61 18.35 -25.05
CA ILE A 954 -1.14 16.99 -25.33
C ILE A 954 -1.97 16.32 -26.44
N TYR A 955 -3.28 16.59 -26.51
CA TYR A 955 -4.11 16.11 -27.62
C TYR A 955 -3.62 16.62 -28.99
N TRP A 956 -3.24 17.90 -29.08
CA TRP A 956 -2.71 18.46 -30.33
C TRP A 956 -1.31 17.95 -30.68
N ILE A 957 -0.48 17.61 -29.68
CA ILE A 957 0.78 16.88 -29.91
C ILE A 957 0.48 15.51 -30.53
N ALA A 958 -0.39 14.72 -29.92
CA ALA A 958 -0.75 13.39 -30.42
C ALA A 958 -1.35 13.45 -31.84
N LYS A 959 -2.10 14.51 -32.14
CA LYS A 959 -2.66 14.74 -33.48
C LYS A 959 -1.57 15.06 -34.50
N MET A 960 -0.58 15.88 -34.14
CA MET A 960 0.60 16.15 -35.00
C MET A 960 1.41 14.87 -35.26
N ASP A 961 1.59 14.03 -34.24
CA ASP A 961 2.31 12.75 -34.36
C ASP A 961 1.55 11.75 -35.26
N LEU A 962 0.20 11.75 -35.24
CA LEU A 962 -0.59 11.02 -36.23
C LEU A 962 -0.38 11.58 -37.65
N GLY A 963 -0.35 12.90 -37.82
CA GLY A 963 -0.04 13.54 -39.10
C GLY A 963 1.32 13.10 -39.66
N TRP A 964 2.34 13.03 -38.81
CA TRP A 964 3.66 12.51 -39.14
C TRP A 964 3.61 11.06 -39.67
N ALA A 965 2.82 10.19 -39.01
CA ALA A 965 2.67 8.80 -39.43
C ALA A 965 1.88 8.62 -40.74
N LEU A 966 0.96 9.54 -41.06
CA LEU A 966 0.22 9.51 -42.33
C LEU A 966 1.13 9.79 -43.53
N LEU A 967 2.19 10.58 -43.37
CA LEU A 967 3.19 10.83 -44.42
C LEU A 967 3.85 9.52 -44.89
N GLN A 968 4.06 8.56 -43.98
CA GLN A 968 4.60 7.23 -44.30
C GLN A 968 3.69 6.36 -45.15
N SER A 969 2.40 6.67 -45.15
CA SER A 969 1.37 5.98 -45.92
C SER A 969 0.98 6.79 -47.17
N GLU A 970 1.78 7.80 -47.55
CA GLU A 970 1.55 8.70 -48.69
C GLU A 970 0.25 9.50 -48.65
N ARG A 971 -0.36 9.62 -47.46
CA ARG A 971 -1.57 10.41 -47.23
C ARG A 971 -1.21 11.88 -46.96
N PHE A 972 -0.49 12.49 -47.90
CA PHE A 972 0.10 13.82 -47.76
C PHE A 972 -0.94 14.93 -47.55
N GLU A 973 -2.07 14.86 -48.24
CA GLU A 973 -3.13 15.87 -48.12
C GLU A 973 -3.79 15.83 -46.73
N GLU A 974 -4.13 14.64 -46.23
CA GLU A 974 -4.67 14.47 -44.86
C GLU A 974 -3.66 14.88 -43.79
N ALA A 975 -2.38 14.56 -43.98
CA ALA A 975 -1.31 15.02 -43.11
C ALA A 975 -1.19 16.56 -43.15
N GLY A 976 -1.34 17.17 -44.32
CA GLY A 976 -1.36 18.62 -44.52
C GLY A 976 -2.51 19.30 -43.79
N GLU A 977 -3.73 18.74 -43.85
CA GLU A 977 -4.88 19.23 -43.10
C GLU A 977 -4.64 19.19 -41.58
N ILE A 978 -4.06 18.10 -41.09
CA ILE A 978 -3.70 17.96 -39.67
C ILE A 978 -2.66 19.01 -39.27
N CYS A 979 -1.60 19.17 -40.07
CA CYS A 979 -0.56 20.18 -39.83
C CYS A 979 -1.16 21.58 -39.72
N GLU A 980 -2.06 21.94 -40.63
CA GLU A 980 -2.71 23.25 -40.64
C GLU A 980 -3.61 23.43 -39.42
N GLN A 981 -4.41 22.42 -39.04
CA GLN A 981 -5.24 22.48 -37.84
C GLN A 981 -4.40 22.68 -36.57
N CYS A 982 -3.30 21.95 -36.42
CA CYS A 982 -2.38 22.13 -35.29
C CYS A 982 -1.74 23.52 -35.30
N PHE A 983 -1.36 24.04 -36.46
CA PHE A 983 -0.76 25.37 -36.60
C PHE A 983 -1.74 26.50 -36.25
N GLN A 984 -2.99 26.41 -36.72
CA GLN A 984 -4.05 27.34 -36.35
C GLN A 984 -4.32 27.30 -34.85
N TRP A 985 -4.25 26.11 -34.25
CA TRP A 985 -4.36 25.99 -32.80
C TRP A 985 -3.19 26.65 -32.07
N TYR A 986 -1.93 26.44 -32.47
CA TYR A 986 -0.77 27.13 -31.88
C TYR A 986 -0.93 28.65 -31.93
N LYS A 987 -1.36 29.20 -33.08
CA LYS A 987 -1.67 30.63 -33.24
C LYS A 987 -2.75 31.10 -32.27
N SER A 988 -3.83 30.32 -32.11
CA SER A 988 -4.93 30.66 -31.20
C SER A 988 -4.52 30.75 -29.73
N GLN A 989 -3.43 30.08 -29.33
CA GLN A 989 -2.91 30.08 -27.97
C GLN A 989 -1.85 31.17 -27.72
N GLU A 990 -1.65 32.10 -28.67
CA GLU A 990 -0.55 33.08 -28.66
C GLU A 990 0.83 32.42 -28.46
N ALA A 991 0.96 31.17 -28.91
CA ALA A 991 2.22 30.46 -28.91
C ALA A 991 3.06 30.96 -30.08
N THR A 992 4.28 31.41 -29.81
CA THR A 992 5.27 31.78 -30.82
C THR A 992 6.25 30.64 -31.02
N GLU A 993 7.01 30.67 -32.12
CA GLU A 993 8.14 29.76 -32.34
C GLU A 993 9.16 29.81 -31.18
N GLU A 994 9.29 30.94 -30.49
CA GLU A 994 10.15 31.09 -29.31
C GLU A 994 9.60 30.37 -28.07
N LYS A 995 8.27 30.35 -27.92
CA LYS A 995 7.61 29.68 -26.77
C LYS A 995 7.54 28.16 -26.94
N LEU A 996 7.30 27.68 -28.17
CA LEU A 996 7.13 26.25 -28.47
C LEU A 996 8.01 25.77 -29.64
N PRO A 997 9.34 26.01 -29.60
CA PRO A 997 10.24 25.74 -30.71
C PRO A 997 10.16 24.29 -31.23
N PHE A 998 10.06 23.31 -30.33
CA PHE A 998 9.96 21.90 -30.73
C PHE A 998 8.66 21.55 -31.48
N GLN A 999 7.52 22.12 -31.08
CA GLN A 999 6.23 21.83 -31.73
C GLN A 999 6.14 22.51 -33.10
N TYR A 1000 6.65 23.74 -33.21
CA TYR A 1000 6.80 24.40 -34.51
C TYR A 1000 7.78 23.66 -35.42
N ALA A 1001 8.87 23.11 -34.88
CA ALA A 1001 9.78 22.30 -35.66
C ALA A 1001 9.11 21.05 -36.23
N LYS A 1002 8.30 20.33 -35.44
CA LYS A 1002 7.48 19.20 -35.94
C LYS A 1002 6.54 19.63 -37.07
N TYR A 1003 5.86 20.77 -36.91
CA TYR A 1003 5.00 21.34 -37.95
C TYR A 1003 5.77 21.60 -39.25
N TYR A 1004 6.90 22.32 -39.19
CA TYR A 1004 7.69 22.65 -40.38
C TYR A 1004 8.28 21.40 -41.04
N HIS A 1005 8.72 20.43 -40.23
CA HIS A 1005 9.23 19.15 -40.72
C HIS A 1005 8.15 18.41 -41.51
N ASN A 1006 6.96 18.22 -40.94
CA ASN A 1006 5.86 17.51 -41.60
C ASN A 1006 5.37 18.27 -42.84
N SER A 1007 5.23 19.58 -42.73
CA SER A 1007 4.82 20.45 -43.84
C SER A 1007 5.82 20.41 -44.99
N SER A 1008 7.12 20.24 -44.72
CA SER A 1008 8.13 20.10 -45.77
C SER A 1008 7.86 18.91 -46.69
N TYR A 1009 7.36 17.78 -46.17
CA TYR A 1009 6.99 16.63 -46.99
C TYR A 1009 5.74 16.89 -47.82
N VAL A 1010 4.74 17.56 -47.26
CA VAL A 1010 3.52 17.95 -47.98
C VAL A 1010 3.82 18.95 -49.10
N LEU A 1011 4.72 19.91 -48.84
CA LEU A 1011 5.18 20.87 -49.86
C LEU A 1011 5.98 20.14 -50.95
N MET A 1012 6.88 19.24 -50.55
CA MET A 1012 7.62 18.42 -51.49
C MET A 1012 6.67 17.58 -52.36
N SER A 1013 5.61 17.03 -51.77
CA SER A 1013 4.66 16.20 -52.52
C SER A 1013 3.81 16.97 -53.54
N ARG A 1014 3.63 18.27 -53.30
CA ARG A 1014 2.98 19.21 -54.23
C ARG A 1014 3.95 19.79 -55.27
N GLY A 1015 5.21 19.36 -55.28
CA GLY A 1015 6.25 19.88 -56.18
C GLY A 1015 6.82 21.25 -55.77
N GLN A 1016 6.43 21.79 -54.61
CA GLN A 1016 6.89 23.09 -54.10
C GLN A 1016 8.27 22.95 -53.42
N ARG A 1017 9.28 22.61 -54.22
CA ARG A 1017 10.63 22.21 -53.77
C ARG A 1017 11.34 23.27 -52.93
N PHE A 1018 11.28 24.53 -53.35
CA PHE A 1018 11.94 25.63 -52.66
C PHE A 1018 11.35 25.84 -51.25
N ASP A 1019 10.03 25.86 -51.14
CA ASP A 1019 9.33 26.03 -49.86
C ASP A 1019 9.50 24.81 -48.96
N ALA A 1020 9.55 23.61 -49.53
CA ALA A 1020 9.86 22.38 -48.80
C ALA A 1020 11.25 22.45 -48.13
N ILE A 1021 12.29 22.84 -48.88
CA ILE A 1021 13.65 23.01 -48.34
C ILE A 1021 13.68 24.11 -47.27
N LYS A 1022 12.98 25.23 -47.50
CA LYS A 1022 12.89 26.32 -46.53
C LYS A 1022 12.23 25.86 -45.22
N ALA A 1023 11.14 25.10 -45.30
CA ALA A 1023 10.47 24.53 -44.15
C ALA A 1023 11.37 23.52 -43.40
N ALA A 1024 12.04 22.62 -44.12
CA ALA A 1024 12.97 21.66 -43.49
C ALA A 1024 14.15 22.34 -42.78
N LYS A 1025 14.71 23.41 -43.35
CA LYS A 1025 15.72 24.24 -42.68
C LYS A 1025 15.16 24.88 -41.42
N ARG A 1026 13.97 25.48 -41.49
CA ARG A 1026 13.33 26.11 -40.33
C ARG A 1026 13.10 25.11 -39.21
N ALA A 1027 12.68 23.89 -39.53
CA ALA A 1027 12.53 22.81 -38.55
C ALA A 1027 13.85 22.49 -37.84
N LEU A 1028 14.95 22.38 -38.59
CA LEU A 1028 16.27 22.13 -38.04
C LEU A 1028 16.76 23.29 -37.16
N ASP A 1029 16.58 24.53 -37.61
CA ASP A 1029 16.99 25.74 -36.88
C ASP A 1029 16.27 25.86 -35.52
N LEU A 1030 14.96 25.61 -35.49
CA LEU A 1030 14.16 25.67 -34.27
C LEU A 1030 14.52 24.58 -33.26
N CYS A 1031 14.97 23.41 -33.73
CA CYS A 1031 15.40 22.32 -32.87
C CYS A 1031 16.88 22.36 -32.49
N GLY A 1032 17.72 23.13 -33.20
CA GLY A 1032 19.18 23.06 -33.12
C GLY A 1032 19.80 23.37 -31.75
N SER A 1033 19.07 24.01 -30.84
CA SER A 1033 19.49 24.27 -29.45
C SER A 1033 18.91 23.29 -28.42
N LEU A 1034 17.86 22.55 -28.77
CA LEU A 1034 17.08 21.70 -27.86
C LEU A 1034 17.43 20.23 -27.97
N ILE A 1035 17.99 19.84 -29.11
CA ILE A 1035 18.13 18.44 -29.50
C ILE A 1035 19.55 18.22 -29.99
N SER A 1036 20.20 17.20 -29.44
CA SER A 1036 21.51 16.78 -29.93
C SER A 1036 21.43 16.38 -31.42
N PRO A 1037 22.39 16.79 -32.27
CA PRO A 1037 22.43 16.41 -33.68
C PRO A 1037 22.59 14.90 -33.90
N THR A 1038 22.95 14.15 -32.85
CA THR A 1038 23.08 12.68 -32.83
C THR A 1038 21.93 11.97 -32.10
N SER A 1039 20.86 12.69 -31.78
CA SER A 1039 19.58 12.09 -31.36
C SER A 1039 18.79 11.61 -32.56
N GLN A 1040 17.73 10.82 -32.31
CA GLN A 1040 16.79 10.40 -33.35
C GLN A 1040 16.17 11.56 -34.13
N HIS A 1041 15.70 12.62 -33.46
CA HIS A 1041 15.12 13.78 -34.13
C HIS A 1041 16.17 14.58 -34.90
N GLY A 1042 17.39 14.71 -34.34
CA GLY A 1042 18.51 15.37 -35.01
C GLY A 1042 18.90 14.67 -36.32
N PHE A 1043 19.01 13.33 -36.28
CA PHE A 1043 19.23 12.52 -37.47
C PHE A 1043 18.08 12.68 -38.46
N MET A 1044 16.83 12.52 -38.00
CA MET A 1044 15.64 12.61 -38.86
C MET A 1044 15.58 13.94 -39.62
N TYR A 1045 15.74 15.08 -38.93
CA TYR A 1045 15.55 16.40 -39.56
C TYR A 1045 16.68 16.73 -40.54
N ARG A 1046 17.93 16.38 -40.20
CA ARG A 1046 19.07 16.53 -41.13
C ARG A 1046 18.90 15.61 -42.35
N PHE A 1047 18.45 14.38 -42.11
CA PHE A 1047 18.26 13.38 -43.15
C PHE A 1047 17.14 13.79 -44.12
N THR A 1048 16.02 14.32 -43.59
CA THR A 1048 14.95 14.94 -44.39
C THR A 1048 15.49 16.07 -45.27
N LEU A 1049 16.29 16.98 -44.72
CA LEU A 1049 16.87 18.07 -45.51
C LEU A 1049 17.79 17.55 -46.63
N GLY A 1050 18.61 16.54 -46.35
CA GLY A 1050 19.45 15.87 -47.35
C GLY A 1050 18.62 15.25 -48.49
N CYS A 1051 17.53 14.56 -48.14
CA CYS A 1051 16.62 13.97 -49.13
C CYS A 1051 15.94 15.04 -49.98
N HIS A 1052 15.50 16.15 -49.38
CA HIS A 1052 14.89 17.25 -50.13
C HIS A 1052 15.85 17.93 -51.10
N TYR A 1053 17.13 18.07 -50.72
CA TYR A 1053 18.17 18.51 -51.65
C TYR A 1053 18.36 17.52 -52.80
N LEU A 1054 18.41 16.22 -52.51
CA LEU A 1054 18.60 15.18 -53.52
C LEU A 1054 17.45 15.16 -54.54
N ILE A 1055 16.20 15.21 -54.06
CA ILE A 1055 14.99 15.23 -54.90
C ILE A 1055 14.92 16.51 -55.75
N SER A 1056 15.42 17.63 -55.21
CA SER A 1056 15.45 18.92 -55.91
C SER A 1056 16.61 19.06 -56.90
N GLY A 1057 17.50 18.06 -56.99
CA GLY A 1057 18.66 18.06 -57.88
C GLY A 1057 19.90 18.76 -57.31
N GLU A 1058 19.89 19.22 -56.06
CA GLU A 1058 21.03 19.82 -55.37
C GLU A 1058 22.00 18.75 -54.82
N THR A 1059 22.49 17.89 -55.70
CA THR A 1059 23.23 16.64 -55.37
C THR A 1059 24.46 16.86 -54.49
N TRP A 1060 25.23 17.92 -54.72
CA TRP A 1060 26.42 18.21 -53.90
C TRP A 1060 26.07 18.54 -52.44
N LYS A 1061 25.01 19.32 -52.21
CA LYS A 1061 24.56 19.63 -50.84
C LYS A 1061 23.97 18.40 -50.16
N ALA A 1062 23.22 17.58 -50.92
CA ALA A 1062 22.72 16.31 -50.42
C ALA A 1062 23.87 15.39 -49.99
N LEU A 1063 24.94 15.29 -50.79
CA LEU A 1063 26.10 14.45 -50.48
C LEU A 1063 26.76 14.89 -49.17
N GLN A 1064 27.04 16.19 -49.01
CA GLN A 1064 27.66 16.72 -47.81
C GLN A 1064 26.84 16.36 -46.56
N VAL A 1065 25.54 16.63 -46.58
CA VAL A 1065 24.64 16.36 -45.45
C VAL A 1065 24.58 14.86 -45.14
N HIS A 1066 24.44 14.01 -46.15
CA HIS A 1066 24.32 12.56 -45.93
C HIS A 1066 25.64 11.89 -45.51
N GLN A 1067 26.79 12.40 -45.95
CA GLN A 1067 28.10 11.94 -45.49
C GLN A 1067 28.33 12.28 -44.01
N ASP A 1068 28.00 13.51 -43.60
CA ASP A 1068 28.08 13.91 -42.19
C ASP A 1068 27.18 13.04 -41.31
N ILE A 1069 25.95 12.76 -41.76
CA ILE A 1069 25.02 11.87 -41.04
C ILE A 1069 25.56 10.44 -40.97
N LEU A 1070 26.11 9.91 -42.07
CA LEU A 1070 26.67 8.57 -42.11
C LEU A 1070 27.83 8.43 -41.11
N GLN A 1071 28.74 9.41 -41.09
CA GLN A 1071 29.86 9.42 -40.15
C GLN A 1071 29.38 9.45 -38.69
N ASP A 1072 28.40 10.30 -38.38
CA ASP A 1072 27.82 10.40 -37.05
C ASP A 1072 27.13 9.08 -36.64
N ARG A 1073 26.32 8.48 -37.53
CA ARG A 1073 25.62 7.21 -37.27
C ARG A 1073 26.59 6.03 -37.12
N GLU A 1074 27.63 5.94 -37.93
CA GLU A 1074 28.67 4.92 -37.77
C GLU A 1074 29.40 5.04 -36.43
N LYS A 1075 29.63 6.27 -35.96
CA LYS A 1075 30.26 6.53 -34.67
C LYS A 1075 29.34 6.22 -33.48
N THR A 1076 28.05 6.54 -33.56
CA THR A 1076 27.13 6.44 -32.41
C THR A 1076 26.32 5.15 -32.39
N LEU A 1077 25.80 4.70 -33.54
CA LEU A 1077 24.92 3.53 -33.67
C LEU A 1077 25.68 2.29 -34.16
N GLY A 1078 26.82 2.50 -34.79
CA GLY A 1078 27.67 1.46 -35.36
C GLY A 1078 27.31 1.10 -36.81
N PRO A 1079 28.24 0.44 -37.52
CA PRO A 1079 28.17 0.19 -38.96
C PRO A 1079 27.10 -0.82 -39.41
N THR A 1080 26.44 -1.50 -38.45
CA THR A 1080 25.46 -2.57 -38.68
C THR A 1080 24.03 -2.15 -38.31
N ASN A 1081 23.84 -0.94 -37.77
CA ASN A 1081 22.51 -0.44 -37.45
C ASN A 1081 21.70 -0.18 -38.75
N PRO A 1082 20.41 -0.57 -38.83
CA PRO A 1082 19.59 -0.39 -40.04
C PRO A 1082 19.56 1.04 -40.59
N GLU A 1083 19.49 2.05 -39.73
CA GLU A 1083 19.50 3.46 -40.16
C GLU A 1083 20.86 3.90 -40.72
N THR A 1084 21.94 3.27 -40.27
CA THR A 1084 23.28 3.47 -40.84
C THR A 1084 23.36 2.88 -42.24
N LEU A 1085 22.74 1.72 -42.45
CA LEU A 1085 22.64 1.09 -43.79
C LEU A 1085 21.76 1.91 -44.73
N ASP A 1086 20.67 2.51 -44.25
CA ASP A 1086 19.86 3.45 -45.02
C ASP A 1086 20.67 4.72 -45.41
N SER A 1087 21.53 5.21 -44.51
CA SER A 1087 22.51 6.27 -44.81
C SER A 1087 23.56 5.86 -45.85
N GLN A 1088 24.06 4.63 -45.80
CA GLN A 1088 24.99 4.13 -46.83
C GLN A 1088 24.30 4.06 -48.19
N TYR A 1089 23.07 3.55 -48.22
CA TYR A 1089 22.27 3.50 -49.43
C TYR A 1089 22.06 4.91 -50.02
N ILE A 1090 21.63 5.91 -49.24
CA ILE A 1090 21.38 7.26 -49.79
C ILE A 1090 22.66 7.96 -50.28
N VAL A 1091 23.81 7.71 -49.63
CA VAL A 1091 25.11 8.19 -50.10
C VAL A 1091 25.47 7.54 -51.44
N ALA A 1092 25.28 6.22 -51.58
CA ALA A 1092 25.48 5.53 -52.86
C ALA A 1092 24.58 6.08 -53.97
N VAL A 1093 23.30 6.34 -53.68
CA VAL A 1093 22.40 6.98 -54.65
C VAL A 1093 22.90 8.36 -55.07
N THR A 1094 23.39 9.14 -54.11
CA THR A 1094 23.88 10.49 -54.40
C THR A 1094 25.12 10.44 -55.30
N PHE A 1095 26.05 9.52 -55.04
CA PHE A 1095 27.21 9.27 -55.91
C PHE A 1095 26.80 8.81 -57.31
N GLN A 1096 25.81 7.91 -57.41
CA GLN A 1096 25.25 7.51 -58.70
C GLN A 1096 24.70 8.71 -59.48
N LYS A 1097 23.90 9.59 -58.83
CA LYS A 1097 23.36 10.81 -59.49
C LYS A 1097 24.46 11.82 -59.88
N MET A 1098 25.66 11.72 -59.30
CA MET A 1098 26.84 12.51 -59.66
C MET A 1098 27.72 11.83 -60.73
N GLY A 1099 27.32 10.67 -61.26
CA GLY A 1099 28.08 9.92 -62.26
C GLY A 1099 29.26 9.12 -61.69
N GLN A 1100 29.32 8.92 -60.36
CA GLN A 1100 30.40 8.19 -59.68
C GLN A 1100 29.98 6.75 -59.36
N GLY A 1101 29.81 5.94 -60.42
CA GLY A 1101 29.31 4.56 -60.36
C GLY A 1101 30.13 3.64 -59.45
N ASP A 1102 31.47 3.65 -59.57
CA ASP A 1102 32.37 2.79 -58.79
C ASP A 1102 32.20 2.97 -57.28
N GLN A 1103 32.05 4.21 -56.82
CA GLN A 1103 31.85 4.53 -55.42
C GLN A 1103 30.48 4.07 -54.93
N ALA A 1104 29.43 4.26 -55.75
CA ALA A 1104 28.10 3.78 -55.46
C ALA A 1104 28.05 2.25 -55.33
N ILE A 1105 28.70 1.52 -56.26
CA ILE A 1105 28.82 0.06 -56.22
C ILE A 1105 29.51 -0.41 -54.95
N SER A 1106 30.67 0.18 -54.61
CA SER A 1106 31.44 -0.17 -53.41
C SER A 1106 30.62 -0.03 -52.13
N ILE A 1107 29.91 1.08 -51.98
CA ILE A 1107 29.08 1.35 -50.80
C ILE A 1107 27.87 0.41 -50.74
N LEU A 1108 27.18 0.15 -51.85
CA LEU A 1108 26.04 -0.78 -51.89
C LEU A 1108 26.46 -2.21 -51.54
N ARG A 1109 27.60 -2.69 -52.06
CA ARG A 1109 28.15 -4.00 -51.71
C ARG A 1109 28.49 -4.08 -50.22
N SER A 1110 29.11 -3.05 -49.67
CA SER A 1110 29.40 -2.96 -48.23
C SER A 1110 28.10 -3.06 -47.41
N ALA A 1111 27.07 -2.28 -47.74
CA ALA A 1111 25.79 -2.33 -47.03
C ALA A 1111 25.12 -3.71 -47.13
N LEU A 1112 25.07 -4.30 -48.33
CA LEU A 1112 24.46 -5.62 -48.57
C LEU A 1112 25.22 -6.77 -47.90
N SER A 1113 26.55 -6.71 -47.83
CA SER A 1113 27.35 -7.73 -47.12
C SER A 1113 27.00 -7.80 -45.63
N ARG A 1114 26.73 -6.62 -45.03
CA ARG A 1114 26.34 -6.49 -43.62
C ARG A 1114 24.88 -6.89 -43.39
N ALA A 1115 24.01 -6.78 -44.41
CA ALA A 1115 22.59 -7.10 -44.30
C ALA A 1115 22.29 -8.49 -43.73
N SER A 1116 23.13 -9.48 -44.06
CA SER A 1116 22.96 -10.89 -43.66
C SER A 1116 23.01 -11.14 -42.15
N ILE A 1117 23.65 -10.24 -41.39
CA ILE A 1117 23.83 -10.34 -39.93
C ILE A 1117 23.10 -9.22 -39.18
N THR A 1118 22.25 -8.46 -39.87
CA THR A 1118 21.50 -7.34 -39.30
C THR A 1118 19.99 -7.54 -39.43
N LYS A 1119 19.23 -6.61 -38.85
CA LYS A 1119 17.76 -6.55 -38.96
C LYS A 1119 17.33 -5.52 -40.01
N TRP A 1120 18.08 -5.38 -41.11
CA TRP A 1120 17.72 -4.45 -42.19
C TRP A 1120 16.47 -4.98 -42.92
N ALA A 1121 15.48 -4.11 -43.14
CA ALA A 1121 14.18 -4.53 -43.63
C ALA A 1121 14.28 -5.18 -45.04
N PRO A 1122 13.55 -6.26 -45.34
CA PRO A 1122 13.64 -6.97 -46.61
C PRO A 1122 13.46 -6.07 -47.84
N GLU A 1123 12.55 -5.11 -47.78
CA GLU A 1123 12.31 -4.13 -48.83
C GLU A 1123 13.50 -3.16 -49.04
N HIS A 1124 14.21 -2.79 -47.98
CA HIS A 1124 15.40 -1.93 -48.08
C HIS A 1124 16.56 -2.71 -48.72
N ILE A 1125 16.71 -3.99 -48.36
CA ILE A 1125 17.65 -4.92 -48.99
C ILE A 1125 17.31 -5.07 -50.48
N ALA A 1126 16.04 -5.35 -50.80
CA ALA A 1126 15.59 -5.52 -52.18
C ALA A 1126 15.84 -4.27 -53.02
N ARG A 1127 15.56 -3.09 -52.45
CA ARG A 1127 15.82 -1.79 -53.06
C ARG A 1127 17.30 -1.56 -53.34
N ALA A 1128 18.18 -1.89 -52.39
CA ALA A 1128 19.62 -1.77 -52.56
C ALA A 1128 20.16 -2.77 -53.61
N LYS A 1129 19.68 -4.02 -53.60
CA LYS A 1129 20.01 -5.03 -54.62
C LYS A 1129 19.57 -4.59 -56.01
N TYR A 1130 18.36 -4.07 -56.16
CA TYR A 1130 17.85 -3.61 -57.45
C TYR A 1130 18.68 -2.43 -57.99
N ARG A 1131 19.08 -1.48 -57.13
CA ARG A 1131 19.99 -0.40 -57.54
C ARG A 1131 21.37 -0.90 -57.97
N LEU A 1132 21.94 -1.85 -57.22
CA LEU A 1132 23.22 -2.46 -57.59
C LEU A 1132 23.10 -3.21 -58.93
N CYS A 1133 21.99 -3.90 -59.17
CA CYS A 1133 21.66 -4.51 -60.46
C CYS A 1133 21.72 -3.49 -61.60
N LEU A 1134 21.10 -2.31 -61.44
CA LEU A 1134 21.12 -1.25 -62.46
C LEU A 1134 22.53 -0.72 -62.75
N LEU A 1135 23.39 -0.64 -61.74
CA LEU A 1135 24.78 -0.20 -61.90
C LEU A 1135 25.67 -1.25 -62.57
N LEU A 1136 25.42 -2.53 -62.34
CA LEU A 1136 26.24 -3.63 -62.86
C LEU A 1136 25.82 -4.13 -64.25
N GLN A 1137 24.77 -3.58 -64.88
CA GLN A 1137 24.22 -4.08 -66.15
C GLN A 1137 25.28 -4.27 -67.25
N THR A 1138 26.28 -3.39 -67.29
CA THR A 1138 27.37 -3.40 -68.27
C THR A 1138 28.68 -4.00 -67.73
N GLU A 1139 28.89 -3.96 -66.41
CA GLU A 1139 30.15 -4.38 -65.77
C GLU A 1139 30.16 -5.86 -65.38
N ASP A 1140 29.05 -6.36 -64.83
CA ASP A 1140 28.86 -7.76 -64.42
C ASP A 1140 27.40 -8.19 -64.69
N PRO A 1141 27.09 -8.63 -65.92
CA PRO A 1141 25.73 -8.99 -66.31
C PRO A 1141 25.16 -10.21 -65.56
N GLU A 1142 26.00 -11.14 -65.13
CA GLU A 1142 25.54 -12.33 -64.40
C GLU A 1142 25.10 -11.96 -62.98
N GLU A 1143 25.92 -11.17 -62.26
CA GLU A 1143 25.55 -10.67 -60.94
C GLU A 1143 24.34 -9.73 -61.02
N SER A 1144 24.29 -8.85 -62.03
CA SER A 1144 23.16 -7.96 -62.28
C SER A 1144 21.85 -8.74 -62.38
N LYS A 1145 21.83 -9.84 -63.15
CA LYS A 1145 20.66 -10.70 -63.29
C LYS A 1145 20.27 -11.38 -61.98
N ALA A 1146 21.23 -11.94 -61.23
CA ALA A 1146 20.95 -12.59 -59.96
C ALA A 1146 20.32 -11.61 -58.94
N LEU A 1147 20.88 -10.41 -58.82
CA LEU A 1147 20.36 -9.34 -57.95
C LEU A 1147 18.95 -8.90 -58.35
N LYS A 1148 18.66 -8.86 -59.66
CA LYS A 1148 17.33 -8.57 -60.17
C LYS A 1148 16.32 -9.63 -59.76
N ASP A 1149 16.64 -10.92 -59.95
CA ASP A 1149 15.75 -12.02 -59.61
C ASP A 1149 15.47 -12.05 -58.09
N GLU A 1150 16.50 -11.85 -57.26
CA GLU A 1150 16.35 -11.80 -55.79
C GLU A 1150 15.48 -10.62 -55.32
N SER A 1151 15.69 -9.43 -55.87
CA SER A 1151 14.90 -8.24 -55.52
C SER A 1151 13.44 -8.36 -55.97
N GLN A 1152 13.20 -8.92 -57.16
CA GLN A 1152 11.85 -9.21 -57.66
C GLN A 1152 11.13 -10.28 -56.84
N HIS A 1153 11.85 -11.29 -56.35
CA HIS A 1153 11.29 -12.28 -55.44
C HIS A 1153 10.77 -11.62 -54.15
N ILE A 1154 11.57 -10.74 -53.53
CA ILE A 1154 11.15 -9.99 -52.34
C ILE A 1154 9.94 -9.10 -52.65
N LEU A 1155 9.96 -8.37 -53.77
CA LEU A 1155 8.81 -7.56 -54.20
C LEU A 1155 7.53 -8.39 -54.33
N ALA A 1156 7.62 -9.58 -54.93
CA ALA A 1156 6.48 -10.48 -55.06
C ALA A 1156 5.92 -10.92 -53.70
N THR A 1157 6.78 -11.19 -52.71
CA THR A 1157 6.34 -11.55 -51.35
C THR A 1157 5.64 -10.41 -50.61
N LEU A 1158 6.08 -9.16 -50.81
CA LEU A 1158 5.54 -7.99 -50.11
C LEU A 1158 4.42 -7.27 -50.87
N ARG A 1159 4.16 -7.65 -52.12
CA ARG A 1159 3.20 -6.97 -53.01
C ARG A 1159 1.81 -6.78 -52.40
N HIS A 1160 1.35 -7.76 -51.61
CA HIS A 1160 0.04 -7.72 -50.94
C HIS A 1160 -0.10 -6.61 -49.88
N LEU A 1161 1.00 -5.98 -49.47
CA LEU A 1161 1.03 -4.86 -48.52
C LEU A 1161 0.96 -3.49 -49.21
N ILE A 1162 0.98 -3.47 -50.56
CA ILE A 1162 0.90 -2.25 -51.36
C ILE A 1162 -0.57 -2.04 -51.77
N PRO A 1163 -1.16 -0.85 -51.56
CA PRO A 1163 -2.51 -0.55 -52.01
C PRO A 1163 -2.65 -0.67 -53.54
N ASP A 1164 -3.80 -1.15 -54.00
CA ASP A 1164 -4.08 -1.35 -55.44
C ASP A 1164 -3.92 -0.04 -56.24
N GLU A 1165 -4.34 1.10 -55.67
CA GLU A 1165 -4.21 2.43 -56.28
C GLU A 1165 -2.74 2.77 -56.62
N VAL A 1166 -1.81 2.41 -55.73
CA VAL A 1166 -0.37 2.65 -55.91
C VAL A 1166 0.20 1.71 -56.97
N LEU A 1167 -0.26 0.46 -57.00
CA LEU A 1167 0.10 -0.50 -58.03
C LEU A 1167 -0.39 -0.03 -59.41
N GLU A 1168 -1.59 0.54 -59.50
CA GLU A 1168 -2.15 1.09 -60.74
C GLU A 1168 -1.45 2.35 -61.23
N GLU A 1169 -1.08 3.26 -60.33
CA GLU A 1169 -0.42 4.53 -60.66
C GLU A 1169 1.05 4.32 -61.08
N SER A 1170 1.77 3.39 -60.44
CA SER A 1170 3.15 3.02 -60.78
C SER A 1170 3.29 2.25 -62.09
N LEU A 1171 2.21 1.66 -62.61
CA LEU A 1171 2.16 0.92 -63.88
C LEU A 1171 1.77 1.81 -65.08
N LYS A 1172 1.43 3.08 -64.89
CA LYS A 1172 1.18 4.00 -66.01
C LYS A 1172 2.51 4.37 -66.69
N PRO A 1173 2.68 4.14 -68.01
CA PRO A 1173 3.86 4.62 -68.73
C PRO A 1173 3.91 6.16 -68.64
N SER A 1174 5.11 6.71 -68.46
CA SER A 1174 5.25 8.17 -68.45
C SER A 1174 4.93 8.73 -69.85
N GLU A 1175 4.34 9.92 -69.96
CA GLU A 1175 4.15 10.58 -71.27
C GLU A 1175 5.47 10.72 -72.06
N GLU A 1176 6.59 10.81 -71.34
CA GLU A 1176 7.96 10.81 -71.87
C GLU A 1176 8.36 9.46 -72.49
N GLN A 1177 7.90 8.33 -71.94
CA GLN A 1177 8.05 7.00 -72.56
C GLN A 1177 7.16 6.82 -73.78
N VAL A 1178 6.02 7.51 -73.84
CA VAL A 1178 5.12 7.52 -75.02
C VAL A 1178 5.68 8.44 -76.13
N LEU A 1179 6.33 9.55 -75.77
CA LEU A 1179 6.95 10.50 -76.70
C LEU A 1179 8.33 10.03 -77.21
N ASN A 1180 9.16 9.39 -76.38
CA ASN A 1180 10.45 8.83 -76.81
C ASN A 1180 10.34 7.57 -77.68
N LEU A 1181 9.15 6.95 -77.76
CA LEU A 1181 8.85 5.92 -78.75
C LEU A 1181 8.55 6.51 -80.15
N ALA A 1182 8.32 7.83 -80.24
CA ALA A 1182 8.01 8.52 -81.49
C ALA A 1182 9.23 9.23 -82.10
N ASP A 1183 10.17 9.74 -81.29
CA ASP A 1183 11.35 10.46 -81.78
C ASP A 1183 12.55 10.18 -80.87
N ASN A 1184 13.63 9.56 -81.39
CA ASN A 1184 14.99 9.91 -81.00
C ASN A 1184 16.07 9.20 -81.85
N GLU A 1185 16.65 9.95 -82.80
CA GLU A 1185 18.10 9.96 -83.00
C GLU A 1185 18.65 11.21 -82.29
N ASN A 1186 19.52 10.98 -81.30
CA ASN A 1186 20.35 11.96 -80.58
C ASN A 1186 19.67 13.02 -79.69
N GLU A 1187 19.65 12.77 -78.37
CA GLU A 1187 20.15 13.71 -77.36
C GLU A 1187 20.18 13.10 -75.94
N THR A 1188 21.10 13.61 -75.11
CA THR A 1188 21.41 13.36 -73.69
C THR A 1188 20.43 12.51 -72.86
N GLN A 1189 20.90 11.36 -72.37
CA GLN A 1189 20.19 10.45 -71.45
C GLN A 1189 19.75 11.14 -70.14
N VAL A 1190 18.52 11.63 -70.13
CA VAL A 1190 17.72 11.77 -68.91
C VAL A 1190 17.28 10.36 -68.53
N TYR A 1191 17.88 9.77 -67.50
CA TYR A 1191 17.48 8.45 -67.01
C TYR A 1191 16.02 8.49 -66.56
N SER A 1192 15.10 7.91 -67.34
CA SER A 1192 13.74 7.65 -66.86
C SER A 1192 13.83 6.69 -65.66
N GLU A 1193 13.41 7.12 -64.46
CA GLU A 1193 13.48 6.29 -63.25
C GLU A 1193 12.64 5.01 -63.44
N ASP A 1194 13.26 3.84 -63.21
CA ASP A 1194 12.66 2.52 -63.37
C ASP A 1194 11.44 2.36 -62.44
N GLN A 1195 10.30 1.93 -62.98
CA GLN A 1195 9.04 1.73 -62.24
C GLN A 1195 9.21 0.83 -61.01
N ASN A 1196 10.13 -0.15 -61.04
CA ASN A 1196 10.41 -1.00 -59.89
C ASN A 1196 11.08 -0.23 -58.75
N LEU A 1197 11.93 0.76 -59.04
CA LEU A 1197 12.54 1.60 -57.99
C LEU A 1197 11.48 2.45 -57.28
N VAL A 1198 10.45 2.90 -57.99
CA VAL A 1198 9.31 3.63 -57.40
C VAL A 1198 8.56 2.73 -56.41
N LEU A 1199 8.28 1.47 -56.79
CA LEU A 1199 7.66 0.49 -55.90
C LEU A 1199 8.53 0.16 -54.69
N PHE A 1200 9.84 -0.01 -54.86
CA PHE A 1200 10.76 -0.24 -53.74
C PHE A 1200 10.87 0.98 -52.81
N ASP A 1201 10.86 2.20 -53.35
CA ASP A 1201 10.83 3.42 -52.55
C ASP A 1201 9.51 3.53 -51.79
N TYR A 1202 8.35 3.23 -52.40
CA TYR A 1202 7.06 3.16 -51.69
C TYR A 1202 7.11 2.22 -50.48
N MET A 1203 7.68 1.02 -50.67
CA MET A 1203 7.83 0.04 -49.59
C MET A 1203 8.85 0.45 -48.53
N SER A 1204 9.80 1.33 -48.87
CA SER A 1204 10.79 1.85 -47.91
C SER A 1204 10.23 3.02 -47.12
N SER A 1205 10.62 3.17 -45.85
CA SER A 1205 10.19 4.30 -45.02
C SER A 1205 10.55 5.64 -45.69
N ILE A 1206 9.70 6.68 -45.62
CA ILE A 1206 10.11 8.03 -46.10
C ILE A 1206 11.35 8.54 -45.33
N TRP A 1207 11.55 8.02 -44.11
CA TRP A 1207 12.73 8.27 -43.26
C TRP A 1207 13.97 7.45 -43.65
N ALA A 1208 13.84 6.48 -44.57
CA ALA A 1208 14.92 5.64 -45.08
C ALA A 1208 15.46 6.11 -46.44
N GLY A 1209 15.14 7.35 -46.83
CA GLY A 1209 15.77 8.01 -47.97
C GLY A 1209 15.17 7.57 -49.29
N ARG A 1210 13.89 7.89 -49.50
CA ARG A 1210 13.27 7.75 -50.82
C ARG A 1210 13.86 8.80 -51.76
N THR A 1211 14.18 8.40 -52.99
CA THR A 1211 14.89 9.28 -53.93
C THR A 1211 14.18 9.46 -55.26
N THR A 1212 13.10 8.71 -55.47
CA THR A 1212 12.26 8.83 -56.65
C THR A 1212 11.26 9.96 -56.48
N GLY A 1213 10.82 10.53 -57.60
CA GLY A 1213 9.78 11.57 -57.63
C GLY A 1213 8.41 11.14 -57.10
N ALA A 1214 8.26 9.94 -56.54
CA ALA A 1214 7.03 9.38 -55.98
C ALA A 1214 6.38 10.28 -54.91
N LEU A 1215 7.18 11.14 -54.25
CA LEU A 1215 6.64 12.18 -53.39
C LEU A 1215 5.88 13.24 -54.21
N CYS A 1216 6.46 13.72 -55.31
CA CYS A 1216 5.90 14.78 -56.15
C CYS A 1216 4.82 14.26 -57.10
N LYS A 1217 3.56 14.66 -56.93
CA LYS A 1217 2.59 14.57 -58.04
C LYS A 1217 3.12 15.39 -59.22
N LYS A 1218 3.18 14.78 -60.41
CA LYS A 1218 3.45 15.53 -61.65
C LYS A 1218 2.39 16.62 -61.78
N GLN A 1219 2.78 17.89 -61.67
CA GLN A 1219 1.93 18.99 -62.12
C GLN A 1219 1.67 18.79 -63.62
N GLN A 1220 0.40 18.72 -63.99
CA GLN A 1220 -0.03 18.95 -65.36
C GLN A 1220 0.39 20.37 -65.77
N ASP A 1221 0.92 20.45 -66.99
CA ASP A 1221 1.17 21.65 -67.81
C ASP A 1221 0.61 22.98 -67.28
N GLU A 1222 1.51 23.84 -66.80
CA GLU A 1222 1.46 25.25 -67.16
C GLU A 1222 2.55 25.52 -68.20
N LYS A 1223 2.27 25.13 -69.45
CA LYS A 1223 2.89 25.79 -70.60
C LYS A 1223 2.32 27.22 -70.68
N SER A 1224 3.21 28.14 -71.04
CA SER A 1224 2.96 29.48 -71.58
C SER A 1224 2.54 30.57 -70.58
N GLN A 1225 3.55 31.24 -70.03
CA GLN A 1225 3.79 32.67 -70.31
C GLN A 1225 5.22 33.01 -69.83
N GLY A 1226 6.09 33.35 -70.77
CA GLY A 1226 7.22 34.23 -70.49
C GLY A 1226 7.11 35.46 -71.39
N PRO A 1227 8.06 36.40 -71.30
CA PRO A 1227 8.51 37.07 -70.07
C PRO A 1227 7.43 37.96 -69.45
#